data_AF-A0A9W9NX81-F1
#
_entry.id   AF-A0A9W9NX81-F1
#
_cell.length_a   1.000
_cell.length_b   1.000
_cell.length_c   1.000
_cell.angle_alpha   90.00
_cell.angle_beta   90.00
_cell.angle_gamma   90.00
#
_symmetry.space_group_name_H-M   'P 1'
#
loop_
_entity.id
_entity.type
_entity.pdbx_description
1 polymer ?
#
loop_
_entity_poly.entity_id
_entity_poly.type
_entity_poly.pdbx_seq_one_letter_code
_entity_poly.pdbx_strand_id
1 'polypeptide(L)'
;MGKLKESLAGPGYVILNTIRAINIIVFLDIIASCVVMEVKIHMLNGFFFFQAVTHAVMALITIILIITELPLFRNYFNRNWPLFGDEAGFLGLAAAMMILGVAVLGNLNTKEMSQDSLGLAFWRIVISAGILAMVMSVMNAVATIIFSHREPRISARQVRIYGAGAKDQVISRTNSQRSLQLGIKREEYPPTYTPEPQRENALKRATKRLTGRFPIKISGPMRMGGNDGDTTHLQPPVHDDAASSHYSRNSEGVPFPEEAYHPAMRQMNAANMVYSALCFQVCVLYPWHHRLDDEFNKLKAEHLRLLQESEENRLQSLLIFFGPVILRRGVAAYRYLNASITSRPPPRPVPWGAERALNFLFIVICLYLFLSFPFQPYAPERNVLNLTKSHLSTSTDLLFNRLARVRSDELLTVADERLKEHLTSVSARKIYLAYGPDTVSNCEFCSTNSLYSYLIFYLPFHVVLPHLIHMMVLLISTSEPLTGSECSRWRGKFTLVGLVLCAVDLFCVFTQDALNGASALEKAGKSGPVGYGFYYISTLARPFVFGVVDMICAGVIYLSSTNRFFFAQPSSVEQLDQGMSAAQKMLQAAKAKFHAANVYRNTVVRDKSLKQRDDLYWQTMAVLEDRTRTGGTNAGINSGSSTDTDSTVMNNIWEEPEVVQAMSRTLAGHGGVDLAQLGMNAQQFVRDATEGLE
;
A
#
# COMPACT_ATOMS: atom_id res chain seq x y z
N MET A 1 10.41 -47.51 -7.79
CA MET A 1 9.89 -46.11 -7.76
C MET A 1 9.89 -45.44 -6.37
N GLY A 2 10.18 -46.14 -5.26
CA GLY A 2 10.25 -45.54 -3.92
C GLY A 2 11.47 -44.63 -3.66
N LYS A 3 12.66 -45.00 -4.16
CA LYS A 3 13.91 -44.22 -3.93
C LYS A 3 13.97 -42.85 -4.63
N LEU A 4 13.16 -42.62 -5.66
CA LEU A 4 13.00 -41.28 -6.28
C LEU A 4 12.07 -40.37 -5.45
N LYS A 5 11.17 -40.91 -4.62
CA LYS A 5 10.23 -40.11 -3.82
C LYS A 5 10.90 -39.36 -2.65
N GLU A 6 11.99 -39.90 -2.08
CA GLU A 6 12.74 -39.25 -0.98
C GLU A 6 13.81 -38.27 -1.49
N SER A 7 14.41 -38.55 -2.64
CA SER A 7 15.48 -37.71 -3.24
C SER A 7 15.01 -36.34 -3.75
N LEU A 8 13.70 -36.15 -4.01
CA LEU A 8 13.15 -34.91 -4.57
C LEU A 8 12.71 -33.85 -3.54
N ALA A 9 12.89 -34.06 -2.22
CA ALA A 9 12.47 -33.05 -1.22
C ALA A 9 13.34 -31.78 -1.24
N GLY A 10 14.65 -31.93 -1.45
CA GLY A 10 15.59 -30.82 -1.66
C GLY A 10 15.45 -30.15 -3.03
N PRO A 11 15.54 -30.91 -4.15
CA PRO A 11 15.35 -30.37 -5.50
C PRO A 11 13.98 -29.73 -5.71
N GLY A 12 12.92 -30.29 -5.12
CA GLY A 12 11.57 -29.73 -5.20
C GLY A 12 11.43 -28.34 -4.57
N TYR A 13 12.15 -28.06 -3.47
CA TYR A 13 12.21 -26.72 -2.87
C TYR A 13 12.81 -25.69 -3.84
N VAL A 14 13.91 -26.05 -4.52
CA VAL A 14 14.57 -25.20 -5.50
C VAL A 14 13.65 -24.94 -6.69
N ILE A 15 13.10 -26.00 -7.30
CA ILE A 15 12.21 -25.91 -8.47
C ILE A 15 10.98 -25.06 -8.16
N LEU A 16 10.35 -25.24 -7.00
CA LEU A 16 9.14 -24.50 -6.62
C LEU A 16 9.42 -23.02 -6.29
N ASN A 17 10.61 -22.70 -5.79
CA ASN A 17 11.03 -21.31 -5.59
C ASN A 17 11.45 -20.64 -6.90
N THR A 18 12.02 -21.38 -7.84
CA THR A 18 12.23 -20.89 -9.21
C THR A 18 10.91 -20.56 -9.88
N ILE A 19 9.90 -21.43 -9.77
CA ILE A 19 8.54 -21.16 -10.25
C ILE A 19 7.95 -19.90 -9.59
N ARG A 20 8.19 -19.67 -8.28
CA ARG A 20 7.79 -18.42 -7.61
C ARG A 20 8.42 -17.20 -8.26
N ALA A 21 9.73 -17.22 -8.49
CA ALA A 21 10.44 -16.09 -9.09
C ALA A 21 9.88 -15.79 -10.50
N ILE A 22 9.65 -16.82 -11.31
CA ILE A 22 9.10 -16.66 -12.65
C ILE A 22 7.65 -16.16 -12.61
N ASN A 23 6.81 -16.66 -11.69
CA ASN A 23 5.44 -16.14 -11.51
C ASN A 23 5.45 -14.64 -11.17
N ILE A 24 6.36 -14.19 -10.31
CA ILE A 24 6.51 -12.76 -9.97
C ILE A 24 6.90 -11.94 -11.20
N ILE A 25 7.86 -12.43 -12.00
CA ILE A 25 8.28 -11.75 -13.24
C ILE A 25 7.10 -11.63 -14.21
N VAL A 26 6.30 -12.69 -14.37
CA VAL A 26 5.13 -12.67 -15.25
C VAL A 26 4.06 -11.69 -14.75
N PHE A 27 3.83 -11.59 -13.43
CA PHE A 27 2.92 -10.57 -12.90
C PHE A 27 3.43 -9.15 -13.14
N LEU A 28 4.75 -8.92 -13.07
CA LEU A 28 5.34 -7.62 -13.41
C LEU A 28 5.19 -7.29 -14.90
N ASP A 29 5.30 -8.30 -15.78
CA ASP A 29 5.09 -8.14 -17.23
C ASP A 29 3.62 -7.79 -17.55
N ILE A 30 2.65 -8.41 -16.85
CA ILE A 30 1.23 -8.04 -16.97
C ILE A 30 0.98 -6.60 -16.49
N ILE A 31 1.63 -6.17 -15.40
CA ILE A 31 1.51 -4.78 -14.93
C ILE A 31 2.08 -3.81 -15.98
N ALA A 32 3.25 -4.11 -16.55
CA ALA A 32 3.84 -3.31 -17.62
C ALA A 32 2.90 -3.23 -18.85
N SER A 33 2.31 -4.36 -19.24
CA SER A 33 1.29 -4.40 -20.30
C SER A 33 0.07 -3.53 -19.99
N CYS A 34 -0.45 -3.56 -18.76
CA CYS A 34 -1.59 -2.72 -18.36
C CYS A 34 -1.25 -1.22 -18.44
N VAL A 35 -0.06 -0.82 -17.98
CA VAL A 35 0.39 0.59 -18.05
C VAL A 35 0.55 1.05 -19.49
N VAL A 36 1.13 0.23 -20.37
CA VAL A 36 1.26 0.55 -21.80
C VAL A 36 -0.10 0.73 -22.46
N MET A 37 -1.08 -0.13 -22.13
CA MET A 37 -2.45 0.01 -22.60
C MET A 37 -3.10 1.30 -22.11
N GLU A 38 -2.92 1.69 -20.85
CA GLU A 38 -3.49 2.94 -20.30
C GLU A 38 -2.93 4.20 -20.96
N VAL A 39 -1.61 4.27 -21.20
CA VAL A 39 -0.96 5.43 -21.81
C VAL A 39 -1.43 5.67 -23.25
N LYS A 40 -1.87 4.62 -23.94
CA LYS A 40 -2.25 4.66 -25.36
C LYS A 40 -3.76 4.69 -25.61
N ILE A 41 -4.59 4.82 -24.58
CA ILE A 41 -6.04 4.99 -24.75
C ILE A 41 -6.33 6.31 -25.48
N HIS A 42 -7.02 6.22 -26.63
CA HIS A 42 -7.47 7.37 -27.38
C HIS A 42 -8.71 7.99 -26.70
N MET A 43 -8.61 9.26 -26.30
CA MET A 43 -9.63 10.05 -25.59
C MET A 43 -10.90 10.37 -26.43
N LEU A 44 -11.09 9.71 -27.57
CA LEU A 44 -12.16 10.00 -28.55
C LEU A 44 -13.31 8.96 -28.54
N ASN A 45 -13.16 7.85 -27.82
CA ASN A 45 -14.20 6.82 -27.71
C ASN A 45 -15.13 7.02 -26.50
N GLY A 46 -16.43 6.83 -26.70
CA GLY A 46 -17.47 7.06 -25.67
C GLY A 46 -17.39 6.19 -24.41
N PHE A 47 -16.56 5.13 -24.41
CA PHE A 47 -16.39 4.20 -23.29
C PHE A 47 -14.96 4.15 -22.71
N PHE A 48 -14.11 5.12 -23.02
CA PHE A 48 -12.69 5.12 -22.60
C PHE A 48 -12.52 4.98 -21.07
N PHE A 49 -13.43 5.57 -20.28
CA PHE A 49 -13.39 5.52 -18.83
C PHE A 49 -13.48 4.08 -18.29
N PHE A 50 -14.41 3.29 -18.81
CA PHE A 50 -14.60 1.91 -18.36
C PHE A 50 -13.43 1.01 -18.76
N GLN A 51 -12.80 1.30 -19.90
CA GLN A 51 -11.60 0.59 -20.35
C GLN A 51 -10.41 0.91 -19.45
N ALA A 52 -10.16 2.19 -19.17
CA ALA A 52 -9.10 2.61 -18.24
C ALA A 52 -9.31 2.03 -16.84
N VAL A 53 -10.54 2.07 -16.32
CA VAL A 53 -10.87 1.46 -15.02
C VAL A 53 -10.66 -0.05 -15.04
N THR A 54 -10.97 -0.73 -16.14
CA THR A 54 -10.76 -2.19 -16.26
C THR A 54 -9.27 -2.54 -16.24
N HIS A 55 -8.41 -1.79 -16.94
CA HIS A 55 -6.96 -1.97 -16.87
C HIS A 55 -6.40 -1.69 -15.48
N ALA A 56 -6.87 -0.63 -14.82
CA ALA A 56 -6.47 -0.29 -13.45
C ALA A 56 -6.89 -1.38 -12.43
N VAL A 57 -8.10 -1.94 -12.57
CA VAL A 57 -8.59 -3.05 -11.74
C VAL A 57 -7.77 -4.32 -12.00
N MET A 58 -7.44 -4.64 -13.25
CA MET A 58 -6.56 -5.76 -13.56
C MET A 58 -5.17 -5.58 -12.95
N ALA A 59 -4.59 -4.38 -13.02
CA ALA A 59 -3.32 -4.05 -12.38
C ALA A 59 -3.41 -4.24 -10.84
N LEU A 60 -4.49 -3.77 -10.21
CA LEU A 60 -4.72 -3.97 -8.77
C LEU A 60 -4.81 -5.46 -8.39
N ILE A 61 -5.55 -6.26 -9.18
CA ILE A 61 -5.66 -7.71 -8.96
C ILE A 61 -4.29 -8.39 -9.08
N THR A 62 -3.48 -8.01 -10.07
CA THR A 62 -2.12 -8.56 -10.23
C THR A 62 -1.19 -8.20 -9.06
N ILE A 63 -1.29 -6.97 -8.52
CA ILE A 63 -0.53 -6.56 -7.33
C ILE A 63 -0.93 -7.41 -6.12
N ILE A 64 -2.22 -7.67 -5.93
CA ILE A 64 -2.70 -8.56 -4.86
C ILE A 64 -2.14 -9.97 -5.04
N LEU A 65 -2.12 -10.50 -6.27
CA LEU A 65 -1.53 -11.82 -6.56
C LEU A 65 -0.03 -11.87 -6.29
N ILE A 66 0.74 -10.80 -6.57
CA ILE A 66 2.15 -10.69 -6.16
C ILE A 66 2.27 -10.78 -4.63
N ILE A 67 1.40 -10.10 -3.88
CA ILE A 67 1.40 -10.17 -2.41
C ILE A 67 1.10 -11.60 -1.92
N THR A 68 0.27 -12.38 -2.63
CA THR A 68 0.04 -13.79 -2.29
C THR A 68 1.26 -14.70 -2.51
N GLU A 69 2.21 -14.28 -3.33
CA GLU A 69 3.48 -15.00 -3.56
C GLU A 69 4.58 -14.60 -2.58
N LEU A 70 4.48 -13.41 -1.99
CA LEU A 70 5.39 -12.94 -0.94
C LEU A 70 5.00 -13.51 0.44
N PRO A 71 5.97 -13.84 1.30
CA PRO A 71 5.70 -14.44 2.62
C PRO A 71 5.11 -13.47 3.66
N LEU A 72 4.56 -12.32 3.25
CA LEU A 72 4.28 -11.18 4.13
C LEU A 72 3.00 -11.31 4.99
N PHE A 73 1.97 -12.08 4.55
CA PHE A 73 0.65 -12.12 5.21
C PHE A 73 0.01 -13.52 5.32
N ARG A 74 0.79 -14.57 5.61
CA ARG A 74 0.32 -15.97 5.61
C ARG A 74 -0.93 -16.22 6.49
N ASN A 75 -0.95 -15.65 7.70
CA ASN A 75 -2.08 -15.84 8.64
C ASN A 75 -3.38 -15.18 8.16
N TYR A 76 -3.30 -14.08 7.40
CA TYR A 76 -4.48 -13.42 6.85
C TYR A 76 -5.09 -14.24 5.71
N PHE A 77 -4.25 -14.71 4.77
CA PHE A 77 -4.71 -15.54 3.66
C PHE A 77 -5.27 -16.88 4.15
N ASN A 78 -4.63 -17.52 5.15
CA ASN A 78 -5.14 -18.76 5.75
C ASN A 78 -6.52 -18.59 6.41
N ARG A 79 -6.84 -17.42 6.95
CA ARG A 79 -8.11 -17.16 7.64
C ARG A 79 -9.22 -16.70 6.70
N ASN A 80 -8.91 -15.78 5.79
CA ASN A 80 -9.91 -15.08 4.99
C ASN A 80 -10.05 -15.65 3.57
N TRP A 81 -8.99 -16.23 3.00
CA TRP A 81 -8.94 -16.68 1.59
C TRP A 81 -8.22 -18.04 1.48
N PRO A 82 -8.88 -19.14 1.86
CA PRO A 82 -8.25 -20.47 1.93
C PRO A 82 -7.69 -20.95 0.59
N LEU A 83 -8.19 -20.42 -0.55
CA LEU A 83 -7.68 -20.71 -1.89
C LEU A 83 -6.20 -20.32 -2.09
N PHE A 84 -5.73 -19.30 -1.37
CA PHE A 84 -4.33 -18.85 -1.38
C PHE A 84 -3.57 -19.23 -0.11
N GLY A 85 -4.19 -20.01 0.77
CA GLY A 85 -3.61 -20.45 2.03
C GLY A 85 -2.49 -21.48 1.87
N ASP A 86 -1.78 -21.74 2.96
CA ASP A 86 -0.66 -22.68 3.01
C ASP A 86 -1.10 -24.12 2.70
N GLU A 87 -2.36 -24.48 2.92
CA GLU A 87 -2.89 -25.82 2.68
C GLU A 87 -3.41 -26.03 1.24
N ALA A 88 -3.61 -24.95 0.49
CA ALA A 88 -4.04 -25.01 -0.90
C ALA A 88 -2.86 -25.23 -1.86
N GLY A 89 -3.16 -25.86 -3.01
CA GLY A 89 -2.21 -25.99 -4.12
C GLY A 89 -1.99 -24.67 -4.88
N PHE A 90 -1.25 -24.72 -5.99
CA PHE A 90 -1.10 -23.57 -6.90
C PHE A 90 -2.27 -23.42 -7.87
N LEU A 91 -3.29 -24.29 -7.79
CA LEU A 91 -4.39 -24.33 -8.75
C LEU A 91 -5.21 -23.03 -8.79
N GLY A 92 -5.49 -22.41 -7.64
CA GLY A 92 -6.21 -21.12 -7.61
C GLY A 92 -5.41 -19.99 -8.25
N LEU A 93 -4.10 -19.99 -8.04
CA LEU A 93 -3.19 -19.03 -8.66
C LEU A 93 -3.02 -19.29 -10.17
N ALA A 94 -2.96 -20.56 -10.58
CA ALA A 94 -2.95 -20.95 -11.99
C ALA A 94 -4.23 -20.50 -12.70
N ALA A 95 -5.40 -20.72 -12.12
CA ALA A 95 -6.67 -20.28 -12.68
C ALA A 95 -6.72 -18.75 -12.84
N ALA A 96 -6.28 -17.99 -11.83
CA ALA A 96 -6.20 -16.53 -11.89
C ALA A 96 -5.25 -16.06 -13.01
N MET A 97 -4.07 -16.66 -13.14
CA MET A 97 -3.13 -16.34 -14.23
C MET A 97 -3.66 -16.69 -15.62
N MET A 98 -4.44 -17.77 -15.75
CA MET A 98 -5.07 -18.13 -17.02
C MET A 98 -6.09 -17.07 -17.43
N ILE A 99 -6.96 -16.66 -16.49
CA ILE A 99 -8.00 -15.65 -16.74
C ILE A 99 -7.35 -14.31 -17.11
N LEU A 100 -6.31 -13.90 -16.38
CA LEU A 100 -5.57 -12.66 -16.67
C LEU A 100 -4.85 -12.72 -18.02
N GLY A 101 -4.20 -13.85 -18.36
CA GLY A 101 -3.53 -14.03 -19.65
C GLY A 101 -4.49 -13.93 -20.83
N VAL A 102 -5.66 -14.58 -20.74
CA VAL A 102 -6.71 -14.49 -21.76
C VAL A 102 -7.30 -13.08 -21.84
N ALA A 103 -7.50 -12.40 -20.71
CA ALA A 103 -8.01 -11.02 -20.69
C ALA A 103 -7.03 -10.03 -21.35
N VAL A 104 -5.72 -10.15 -21.09
CA VAL A 104 -4.68 -9.30 -21.70
C VAL A 104 -4.64 -9.52 -23.22
N LEU A 105 -4.68 -10.78 -23.68
CA LEU A 105 -4.74 -11.09 -25.12
C LEU A 105 -6.05 -10.64 -25.76
N GLY A 106 -7.17 -10.73 -25.04
CA GLY A 106 -8.47 -10.27 -25.51
C GLY A 106 -8.49 -8.77 -25.85
N ASN A 107 -7.70 -7.96 -25.13
CA ASN A 107 -7.61 -6.53 -25.40
C ASN A 107 -6.98 -6.21 -26.77
N LEU A 108 -6.10 -7.08 -27.28
CA LEU A 108 -5.49 -6.95 -28.62
C LEU A 108 -6.50 -7.15 -29.76
N ASN A 109 -7.70 -7.68 -29.48
CA ASN A 109 -8.75 -7.86 -30.50
C ASN A 109 -9.50 -6.56 -30.82
N THR A 110 -9.30 -5.50 -30.04
CA THR A 110 -9.94 -4.20 -30.30
C THR A 110 -9.14 -3.41 -31.35
N LYS A 111 -9.83 -2.70 -32.26
CA LYS A 111 -9.19 -1.93 -33.34
C LYS A 111 -8.20 -0.88 -32.81
N GLU A 112 -8.42 -0.36 -31.60
CA GLU A 112 -7.59 0.65 -30.95
C GLU A 112 -6.29 0.10 -30.36
N MET A 113 -6.23 -1.20 -30.11
CA MET A 113 -5.05 -1.91 -29.60
C MET A 113 -4.41 -2.80 -30.67
N SER A 114 -4.73 -2.53 -31.94
CA SER A 114 -4.14 -3.23 -33.09
C SER A 114 -2.69 -2.78 -33.31
N GLN A 115 -1.93 -3.57 -34.07
CA GLN A 115 -0.50 -3.34 -34.30
C GLN A 115 -0.21 -1.93 -34.85
N ASP A 116 -1.11 -1.38 -35.65
CA ASP A 116 -0.96 -0.10 -36.35
C ASP A 116 -1.09 1.11 -35.41
N SER A 117 -1.91 1.01 -34.34
CA SER A 117 -2.12 2.09 -33.37
C SER A 117 -1.18 2.01 -32.16
N LEU A 118 -0.84 0.79 -31.71
CA LEU A 118 -0.02 0.59 -30.52
C LEU A 118 1.50 0.69 -30.81
N GLY A 119 1.92 0.38 -32.03
CA GLY A 119 3.32 0.27 -32.42
C GLY A 119 3.91 -1.12 -32.10
N LEU A 120 4.81 -1.58 -32.97
CA LEU A 120 5.29 -2.96 -33.03
C LEU A 120 6.00 -3.43 -31.75
N ALA A 121 6.74 -2.54 -31.08
CA ALA A 121 7.44 -2.86 -29.83
C ALA A 121 6.47 -3.08 -28.65
N PHE A 122 5.48 -2.21 -28.49
CA PHE A 122 4.49 -2.28 -27.41
C PHE A 122 3.54 -3.47 -27.58
N TRP A 123 3.12 -3.73 -28.82
CA TRP A 123 2.30 -4.89 -29.15
C TRP A 123 3.00 -6.22 -28.79
N ARG A 124 4.32 -6.32 -28.99
CA ARG A 124 5.12 -7.49 -28.60
C ARG A 124 5.20 -7.70 -27.09
N ILE A 125 5.23 -6.63 -26.29
CA ILE A 125 5.25 -6.73 -24.82
C ILE A 125 3.90 -7.26 -24.32
N VAL A 126 2.80 -6.76 -24.88
CA VAL A 126 1.45 -7.22 -24.51
C VAL A 126 1.24 -8.70 -24.86
N ILE A 127 1.64 -9.11 -26.06
CA ILE A 127 1.46 -10.50 -26.49
C ILE A 127 2.37 -11.45 -25.71
N SER A 128 3.61 -11.03 -25.36
CA SER A 128 4.50 -11.83 -24.53
C SER A 128 3.93 -12.01 -23.12
N ALA A 129 3.41 -10.96 -22.51
CA ALA A 129 2.82 -11.01 -21.17
C ALA A 129 1.64 -11.99 -21.13
N GLY A 130 0.74 -11.94 -22.12
CA GLY A 130 -0.40 -12.83 -22.22
C GLY A 130 -0.02 -14.30 -22.39
N ILE A 131 0.91 -14.61 -23.31
CA ILE A 131 1.36 -15.99 -23.57
C ILE A 131 2.14 -16.54 -22.37
N LEU A 132 3.05 -15.77 -21.77
CA LEU A 132 3.81 -16.19 -20.60
C LEU A 132 2.89 -16.50 -19.41
N ALA A 133 1.85 -15.70 -19.19
CA ALA A 133 0.83 -15.94 -18.16
C ALA A 133 0.10 -17.28 -18.36
N MET A 134 -0.29 -17.60 -19.60
CA MET A 134 -0.94 -18.87 -19.92
C MET A 134 0.00 -20.07 -19.74
N VAL A 135 1.26 -19.97 -20.17
CA VAL A 135 2.26 -21.05 -20.02
C VAL A 135 2.59 -21.28 -18.55
N MET A 136 2.81 -20.22 -17.78
CA MET A 136 3.04 -20.34 -16.33
C MET A 136 1.82 -20.93 -15.62
N SER A 137 0.60 -20.58 -16.02
CA SER A 137 -0.62 -21.17 -15.45
C SER A 137 -0.60 -22.71 -15.55
N VAL A 138 -0.30 -23.25 -16.73
CA VAL A 138 -0.21 -24.70 -16.94
C VAL A 138 0.90 -25.31 -16.07
N MET A 139 2.07 -24.69 -15.99
CA MET A 139 3.16 -25.19 -15.15
C MET A 139 2.80 -25.19 -13.66
N ASN A 140 2.04 -24.21 -13.18
CA ASN A 140 1.56 -24.17 -11.80
C ASN A 140 0.47 -25.22 -11.52
N ALA A 141 -0.39 -25.52 -12.50
CA ALA A 141 -1.35 -26.62 -12.40
C ALA A 141 -0.63 -27.99 -12.35
N VAL A 142 0.35 -28.21 -13.23
CA VAL A 142 1.17 -29.43 -13.26
C VAL A 142 1.95 -29.60 -11.95
N ALA A 143 2.57 -28.53 -11.42
CA ALA A 143 3.23 -28.57 -10.12
C ALA A 143 2.25 -29.01 -9.02
N THR A 144 1.01 -28.52 -9.05
CA THR A 144 -0.01 -28.94 -8.07
C THR A 144 -0.31 -30.44 -8.19
N ILE A 145 -0.47 -30.97 -9.39
CA ILE A 145 -0.76 -32.40 -9.62
C ILE A 145 0.40 -33.28 -9.14
N ILE A 146 1.64 -32.91 -9.48
CA ILE A 146 2.85 -33.67 -9.11
C ILE A 146 3.03 -33.74 -7.59
N PHE A 147 2.82 -32.61 -6.89
CA PHE A 147 3.03 -32.53 -5.44
C PHE A 147 1.80 -32.95 -4.62
N SER A 148 0.60 -33.01 -5.20
CA SER A 148 -0.64 -33.42 -4.51
C SER A 148 -0.73 -34.92 -4.20
N HIS A 149 0.03 -35.79 -4.86
CA HIS A 149 -0.03 -37.26 -4.69
C HIS A 149 0.95 -37.80 -3.63
N ARG A 150 1.37 -36.98 -2.66
CA ARG A 150 2.25 -37.39 -1.56
C ARG A 150 1.44 -37.72 -0.31
N GLU A 151 1.82 -38.80 0.38
CA GLU A 151 1.34 -39.16 1.72
C GLU A 151 2.44 -38.81 2.75
N PRO A 152 2.16 -38.04 3.82
CA PRO A 152 0.91 -37.34 4.16
C PRO A 152 0.54 -36.22 3.15
N ARG A 153 -0.73 -35.76 3.12
CA ARG A 153 -1.25 -34.68 2.23
C ARG A 153 -0.51 -33.37 2.48
N ILE A 154 0.65 -33.21 1.86
CA ILE A 154 1.47 -31.99 1.93
C ILE A 154 1.14 -31.16 0.69
N SER A 155 0.80 -29.89 0.88
CA SER A 155 0.57 -28.99 -0.25
C SER A 155 1.89 -28.62 -0.94
N ALA A 156 1.83 -28.34 -2.24
CA ALA A 156 3.00 -27.86 -2.98
C ALA A 156 3.56 -26.55 -2.38
N ARG A 157 2.69 -25.70 -1.79
CA ARG A 157 3.09 -24.48 -1.07
C ARG A 157 3.86 -24.78 0.21
N GLN A 158 3.50 -25.83 0.95
CA GLN A 158 4.23 -26.27 2.15
C GLN A 158 5.63 -26.78 1.81
N VAL A 159 5.77 -27.57 0.73
CA VAL A 159 7.09 -28.04 0.26
C VAL A 159 7.97 -26.86 -0.17
N ARG A 160 7.39 -25.83 -0.79
CA ARG A 160 8.11 -24.60 -1.19
C ARG A 160 8.60 -23.75 -0.01
N ILE A 161 7.98 -23.85 1.15
CA ILE A 161 8.33 -23.07 2.35
C ILE A 161 9.28 -23.85 3.26
N TYR A 162 8.98 -25.12 3.51
CA TYR A 162 9.62 -25.92 4.55
C TYR A 162 10.57 -26.98 4.02
N GLY A 163 10.63 -27.17 2.69
CA GLY A 163 11.54 -28.12 2.06
C GLY A 163 11.38 -29.54 2.61
N ALA A 164 12.49 -30.15 3.05
CA ALA A 164 12.50 -31.49 3.62
C ALA A 164 11.73 -31.62 4.96
N GLY A 165 11.58 -30.53 5.72
CA GLY A 165 10.86 -30.51 7.01
C GLY A 165 9.35 -30.29 6.91
N ALA A 166 8.78 -30.30 5.69
CA ALA A 166 7.34 -30.06 5.49
C ALA A 166 6.44 -31.12 6.15
N LYS A 167 6.93 -32.35 6.34
CA LYS A 167 6.19 -33.45 6.99
C LYS A 167 5.99 -33.20 8.48
N ASP A 168 7.02 -32.75 9.19
CA ASP A 168 7.02 -32.60 10.65
C ASP A 168 6.12 -31.43 11.10
N GLN A 169 6.04 -30.34 10.34
CA GLN A 169 5.15 -29.22 10.65
C GLN A 169 3.66 -29.53 10.43
N VAL A 170 3.30 -30.38 9.46
CA VAL A 170 1.90 -30.77 9.22
C VAL A 170 1.38 -31.65 10.36
N ILE A 171 2.22 -32.54 10.88
CA ILE A 171 1.91 -33.38 12.06
C ILE A 171 1.75 -32.50 13.31
N SER A 172 2.63 -31.50 13.49
CA SER A 172 2.54 -30.53 14.61
C SER A 172 1.26 -29.68 14.58
N ARG A 173 0.84 -29.18 13.41
CA ARG A 173 -0.41 -28.38 13.26
C ARG A 173 -1.69 -29.19 13.50
N THR A 174 -1.70 -30.48 13.15
CA THR A 174 -2.87 -31.35 13.34
C THR A 174 -3.16 -31.58 14.83
N ASN A 175 -2.12 -31.62 15.67
CA ASN A 175 -2.25 -31.75 17.13
C ASN A 175 -2.58 -30.42 17.83
N SER A 176 -2.33 -29.26 17.21
CA SER A 176 -2.51 -27.96 17.86
C SER A 176 -3.90 -27.32 17.68
N GLN A 177 -4.85 -27.98 16.99
CA GLN A 177 -6.19 -27.42 16.72
C GLN A 177 -7.27 -27.82 17.74
N ARG A 178 -6.92 -28.41 18.88
CA ARG A 178 -7.88 -28.61 19.99
C ARG A 178 -7.24 -28.32 21.35
N SER A 179 -7.27 -27.06 21.76
CA SER A 179 -7.68 -26.64 23.11
C SER A 179 -7.34 -25.16 23.31
N LEU A 180 -8.37 -24.31 23.18
CA LEU A 180 -8.37 -22.99 23.78
C LEU A 180 -8.71 -23.20 25.27
N GLN A 181 -7.70 -23.52 26.09
CA GLN A 181 -7.81 -23.43 27.54
C GLN A 181 -7.13 -22.13 27.99
N LEU A 182 -7.97 -21.17 28.35
CA LEU A 182 -7.61 -20.04 29.20
C LEU A 182 -7.29 -20.59 30.60
N GLY A 183 -6.02 -20.84 30.87
CA GLY A 183 -5.51 -21.22 32.18
C GLY A 183 -4.58 -20.14 32.72
N ILE A 184 -5.09 -19.35 33.66
CA ILE A 184 -4.31 -18.42 34.49
C ILE A 184 -3.16 -19.20 35.12
N LYS A 185 -1.94 -18.65 35.00
CA LYS A 185 -0.72 -19.16 35.61
C LYS A 185 -0.91 -19.14 37.13
N ARG A 186 -1.31 -20.28 37.70
CA ARG A 186 -1.34 -20.51 39.15
C ARG A 186 -0.18 -21.44 39.48
N GLU A 187 0.66 -20.98 40.40
CA GLU A 187 1.68 -21.78 41.07
C GLU A 187 1.06 -23.05 41.65
N GLU A 188 1.85 -24.13 41.81
CA GLU A 188 1.94 -24.93 43.05
C GLU A 188 2.62 -26.32 42.87
N TYR A 189 3.49 -26.63 43.85
CA TYR A 189 3.84 -27.91 44.49
C TYR A 189 4.23 -29.21 43.71
N PRO A 190 5.10 -30.07 44.29
CA PRO A 190 5.60 -31.31 43.67
C PRO A 190 4.59 -32.47 43.69
N PRO A 191 4.79 -33.52 42.86
CA PRO A 191 3.73 -34.48 42.53
C PRO A 191 3.52 -35.57 43.59
N THR A 192 2.25 -35.84 43.90
CA THR A 192 1.80 -37.01 44.67
C THR A 192 1.37 -38.11 43.71
N TYR A 193 1.95 -39.30 43.86
CA TYR A 193 1.58 -40.53 43.14
C TYR A 193 0.32 -41.17 43.77
N THR A 194 -0.68 -41.53 42.96
CA THR A 194 -1.66 -42.57 43.30
C THR A 194 -2.08 -43.36 42.05
N PRO A 195 -2.40 -44.67 42.18
CA PRO A 195 -2.50 -45.59 41.06
C PRO A 195 -3.91 -45.71 40.47
N GLU A 196 -3.97 -46.20 39.22
CA GLU A 196 -5.19 -46.54 38.47
C GLU A 196 -6.16 -47.45 39.26
N PRO A 197 -7.46 -47.36 38.94
CA PRO A 197 -8.12 -48.58 38.46
C PRO A 197 -9.10 -48.41 37.28
N GLN A 198 -9.39 -49.59 36.73
CA GLN A 198 -10.15 -49.97 35.54
C GLN A 198 -11.60 -49.43 35.40
N ARG A 199 -11.94 -49.11 34.15
CA ARG A 199 -13.07 -49.60 33.34
C ARG A 199 -14.44 -49.79 34.04
N GLU A 200 -15.41 -48.92 33.74
CA GLU A 200 -16.74 -49.33 33.24
C GLU A 200 -17.65 -48.17 32.81
N ASN A 201 -18.68 -48.53 32.05
CA ASN A 201 -19.55 -47.74 31.18
C ASN A 201 -20.58 -46.87 31.90
N ALA A 202 -20.95 -45.72 31.30
CA ALA A 202 -22.28 -45.08 31.31
C ALA A 202 -22.13 -43.61 30.84
N LEU A 203 -23.07 -42.91 30.21
CA LEU A 203 -24.35 -43.15 29.55
C LEU A 203 -24.70 -41.79 28.87
N LYS A 204 -25.68 -41.81 27.96
CA LYS A 204 -26.58 -40.68 27.61
C LYS A 204 -26.01 -39.55 26.73
N ARG A 205 -25.91 -39.93 25.46
CA ARG A 205 -26.30 -39.11 24.30
C ARG A 205 -27.80 -38.77 24.39
N ALA A 206 -28.15 -37.49 24.53
CA ALA A 206 -29.52 -37.03 24.26
C ALA A 206 -29.56 -35.54 23.87
N THR A 207 -30.09 -35.31 22.66
CA THR A 207 -30.97 -34.19 22.23
C THR A 207 -30.40 -32.75 22.19
N LYS A 208 -30.71 -31.86 21.23
CA LYS A 208 -31.81 -31.74 20.25
C LYS A 208 -31.47 -30.64 19.22
N ARG A 209 -32.02 -30.78 18.00
CA ARG A 209 -32.54 -29.73 17.07
C ARG A 209 -31.52 -28.81 16.37
N LEU A 210 -31.64 -28.44 15.08
CA LEU A 210 -32.74 -28.54 14.11
C LEU A 210 -32.17 -28.42 12.67
N THR A 211 -32.53 -29.35 11.79
CA THR A 211 -32.36 -29.28 10.32
C THR A 211 -33.73 -29.17 9.68
N GLY A 212 -33.91 -28.28 8.71
CA GLY A 212 -35.11 -28.17 7.89
C GLY A 212 -34.75 -28.00 6.42
N ARG A 213 -35.09 -28.99 5.61
CA ARG A 213 -35.07 -29.00 4.13
C ARG A 213 -36.43 -29.53 3.66
N PHE A 214 -36.72 -29.37 2.36
CA PHE A 214 -37.73 -30.02 1.49
C PHE A 214 -38.85 -29.10 0.97
N PRO A 215 -39.46 -29.38 -0.22
CA PRO A 215 -38.99 -30.14 -1.40
C PRO A 215 -39.29 -29.49 -2.78
N ILE A 216 -38.82 -30.15 -3.84
CA ILE A 216 -39.01 -29.86 -5.28
C ILE A 216 -40.35 -30.42 -5.78
N LYS A 217 -40.98 -29.76 -6.78
CA LYS A 217 -41.89 -30.39 -7.76
C LYS A 217 -41.57 -29.94 -9.18
N ILE A 218 -41.54 -30.92 -10.10
CA ILE A 218 -41.37 -30.82 -11.55
C ILE A 218 -42.74 -30.99 -12.22
N SER A 219 -43.03 -30.27 -13.30
CA SER A 219 -43.89 -30.75 -14.42
C SER A 219 -43.60 -29.93 -15.69
N GLY A 220 -43.75 -30.60 -16.83
CA GLY A 220 -43.14 -30.26 -18.12
C GLY A 220 -43.99 -29.44 -19.11
N PRO A 221 -43.63 -29.50 -20.42
CA PRO A 221 -43.89 -28.45 -21.41
C PRO A 221 -45.17 -28.69 -22.23
N MET A 222 -45.70 -27.63 -22.85
CA MET A 222 -46.67 -27.77 -23.94
C MET A 222 -46.52 -26.64 -24.97
N ARG A 223 -46.61 -27.05 -26.24
CA ARG A 223 -46.60 -26.26 -27.47
C ARG A 223 -47.92 -26.59 -28.19
N MET A 224 -48.61 -25.59 -28.73
CA MET A 224 -49.69 -25.59 -29.76
C MET A 224 -49.96 -24.09 -30.01
N GLY A 225 -50.05 -23.51 -31.21
CA GLY A 225 -50.44 -24.05 -32.52
C GLY A 225 -51.86 -23.57 -32.85
N GLY A 226 -52.02 -22.81 -33.94
CA GLY A 226 -53.32 -22.49 -34.58
C GLY A 226 -53.84 -21.07 -34.27
N ASN A 227 -53.76 -20.06 -35.15
CA ASN A 227 -54.38 -19.77 -36.46
C ASN A 227 -55.87 -19.34 -36.42
N ASP A 228 -56.18 -18.41 -37.32
CA ASP A 228 -57.49 -17.90 -37.78
C ASP A 228 -58.13 -16.84 -36.85
N GLY A 229 -58.66 -15.69 -37.26
CA GLY A 229 -59.07 -15.00 -38.50
C GLY A 229 -59.92 -13.80 -37.98
N ASP A 230 -60.11 -12.63 -38.58
CA ASP A 230 -60.27 -12.26 -39.99
C ASP A 230 -60.48 -10.72 -40.07
N THR A 231 -60.10 -10.13 -41.22
CA THR A 231 -60.62 -8.90 -41.92
C THR A 231 -60.74 -7.55 -41.18
N THR A 232 -60.41 -6.36 -41.73
CA THR A 232 -60.26 -5.80 -43.09
C THR A 232 -59.75 -4.34 -42.91
N HIS A 233 -59.08 -3.61 -43.80
CA HIS A 233 -59.26 -3.43 -45.24
C HIS A 233 -58.06 -2.65 -45.87
N LEU A 234 -57.75 -3.04 -47.11
CA LEU A 234 -57.25 -2.23 -48.26
C LEU A 234 -55.78 -1.78 -48.34
N GLN A 235 -55.06 -2.59 -49.12
CA GLN A 235 -53.90 -2.34 -49.99
C GLN A 235 -54.39 -1.66 -51.32
N PRO A 236 -53.62 -1.48 -52.44
CA PRO A 236 -52.20 -1.18 -52.76
C PRO A 236 -52.07 -0.03 -53.85
N PRO A 237 -50.99 0.14 -54.68
CA PRO A 237 -49.53 0.12 -54.43
C PRO A 237 -48.65 1.09 -55.32
N VAL A 238 -47.31 1.01 -55.12
CA VAL A 238 -46.14 1.19 -56.04
C VAL A 238 -45.80 2.62 -56.61
N HIS A 239 -44.61 3.17 -56.31
CA HIS A 239 -43.36 3.17 -57.13
C HIS A 239 -42.27 4.08 -56.52
N ASP A 240 -41.06 3.89 -57.07
CA ASP A 240 -39.73 4.34 -56.70
C ASP A 240 -39.40 5.82 -56.99
N ASP A 241 -38.20 6.16 -56.52
CA ASP A 241 -37.21 7.04 -57.15
C ASP A 241 -37.11 8.53 -56.79
N ALA A 242 -35.83 8.88 -56.63
CA ALA A 242 -35.26 10.18 -56.33
C ALA A 242 -35.45 11.19 -57.47
N ALA A 243 -35.60 12.48 -57.12
CA ALA A 243 -35.08 13.58 -57.94
C ALA A 243 -35.13 14.94 -57.20
N SER A 244 -33.95 15.56 -57.14
CA SER A 244 -33.63 16.98 -57.33
C SER A 244 -34.54 18.09 -56.78
N SER A 245 -33.94 18.88 -55.90
CA SER A 245 -34.32 20.24 -55.54
C SER A 245 -34.34 21.19 -56.76
N HIS A 246 -35.54 21.67 -57.09
CA HIS A 246 -35.78 22.77 -58.01
C HIS A 246 -36.31 23.97 -57.20
N TYR A 247 -35.44 24.91 -56.83
CA TYR A 247 -35.85 26.26 -56.42
C TYR A 247 -34.64 27.20 -56.51
N SER A 248 -34.58 28.00 -57.57
CA SER A 248 -34.30 29.43 -57.45
C SER A 248 -34.76 30.13 -58.73
N ARG A 249 -35.38 31.28 -58.51
CA ARG A 249 -36.31 31.96 -59.40
C ARG A 249 -35.58 33.12 -60.09
N ASN A 250 -35.91 33.29 -61.36
CA ASN A 250 -35.50 34.37 -62.25
C ASN A 250 -35.84 35.76 -61.70
N SER A 251 -34.94 36.72 -61.94
CA SER A 251 -35.21 38.16 -61.99
C SER A 251 -34.35 38.80 -63.09
N GLU A 252 -34.94 38.97 -64.28
CA GLU A 252 -34.57 39.99 -65.27
C GLU A 252 -35.10 41.35 -64.76
N GLY A 253 -34.57 42.55 -65.02
CA GLY A 253 -33.41 43.04 -65.75
C GLY A 253 -33.42 44.58 -65.67
N VAL A 254 -32.25 45.24 -65.79
CA VAL A 254 -32.09 46.68 -66.11
C VAL A 254 -30.72 46.84 -66.80
N PRO A 255 -30.59 47.40 -68.02
CA PRO A 255 -29.29 47.61 -68.65
C PRO A 255 -28.94 49.11 -68.78
N PHE A 256 -27.72 49.49 -68.40
CA PHE A 256 -26.89 50.63 -68.92
C PHE A 256 -25.48 50.55 -68.28
N PRO A 257 -24.40 51.09 -68.89
CA PRO A 257 -23.89 50.94 -70.25
C PRO A 257 -22.54 50.16 -70.27
N GLU A 258 -22.13 49.70 -71.45
CA GLU A 258 -20.95 48.88 -71.70
C GLU A 258 -19.67 49.74 -71.71
N GLU A 259 -18.71 49.43 -70.81
CA GLU A 259 -17.37 50.01 -70.83
C GLU A 259 -16.55 49.36 -71.97
N ALA A 260 -15.97 50.20 -72.83
CA ALA A 260 -15.17 49.79 -73.97
C ALA A 260 -13.85 49.11 -73.53
N TYR A 261 -13.70 47.82 -73.83
CA TYR A 261 -12.43 47.11 -73.71
C TYR A 261 -11.57 47.25 -74.98
N HIS A 262 -10.29 47.59 -74.78
CA HIS A 262 -9.26 47.69 -75.82
C HIS A 262 -9.01 46.35 -76.57
N PRO A 263 -8.71 46.35 -77.88
CA PRO A 263 -8.50 45.13 -78.68
C PRO A 263 -7.25 44.28 -78.33
N ALA A 264 -6.49 44.65 -77.28
CA ALA A 264 -5.33 43.88 -76.83
C ALA A 264 -5.65 42.76 -75.82
N MET A 265 -6.86 42.71 -75.25
CA MET A 265 -7.26 41.67 -74.28
C MET A 265 -8.00 40.47 -74.90
N ARG A 266 -8.09 40.41 -76.25
CA ARG A 266 -8.78 39.31 -76.97
C ARG A 266 -7.88 38.10 -77.26
N GLN A 267 -6.66 38.08 -76.74
CA GLN A 267 -5.64 37.08 -77.13
C GLN A 267 -4.93 36.37 -75.97
N MET A 268 -5.53 36.31 -74.78
CA MET A 268 -5.17 35.32 -73.77
C MET A 268 -6.42 34.62 -73.29
N ASN A 269 -6.63 33.38 -73.76
CA ASN A 269 -7.74 32.53 -73.35
C ASN A 269 -7.63 32.32 -71.83
N ALA A 270 -8.56 32.88 -71.05
CA ALA A 270 -8.63 32.68 -69.59
C ALA A 270 -8.62 31.17 -69.21
N ALA A 271 -9.18 30.32 -70.08
CA ALA A 271 -9.09 28.87 -69.96
C ALA A 271 -7.63 28.37 -69.94
N ASN A 272 -6.77 28.81 -70.85
CA ASN A 272 -5.37 28.37 -70.91
C ASN A 272 -4.59 28.80 -69.66
N MET A 273 -4.92 29.97 -69.11
CA MET A 273 -4.30 30.47 -67.89
C MET A 273 -4.73 29.64 -66.67
N VAL A 274 -6.02 29.30 -66.55
CA VAL A 274 -6.54 28.40 -65.50
C VAL A 274 -5.99 26.97 -65.65
N TYR A 275 -5.90 26.42 -66.85
CA TYR A 275 -5.29 25.11 -67.09
C TYR A 275 -3.80 25.10 -66.73
N SER A 276 -3.05 26.15 -67.05
CA SER A 276 -1.64 26.26 -66.68
C SER A 276 -1.44 26.40 -65.17
N ALA A 277 -2.33 27.15 -64.48
CA ALA A 277 -2.30 27.31 -63.03
C ALA A 277 -2.67 26.02 -62.29
N LEU A 278 -3.68 25.29 -62.76
CA LEU A 278 -4.06 23.98 -62.21
C LEU A 278 -2.96 22.93 -62.47
N CYS A 279 -2.36 22.93 -63.66
CA CYS A 279 -1.23 22.05 -63.98
C CYS A 279 -0.03 22.36 -63.09
N PHE A 280 0.28 23.64 -62.83
CA PHE A 280 1.33 24.02 -61.89
C PHE A 280 1.00 23.61 -60.44
N GLN A 281 -0.24 23.81 -59.98
CA GLN A 281 -0.67 23.39 -58.65
C GLN A 281 -0.58 21.88 -58.45
N VAL A 282 -0.97 21.09 -59.45
CA VAL A 282 -1.01 19.61 -59.33
C VAL A 282 0.35 18.97 -59.61
N CYS A 283 1.10 19.45 -60.61
CA CYS A 283 2.36 18.82 -61.00
C CYS A 283 3.57 19.35 -60.24
N VAL A 284 3.51 20.58 -59.71
CA VAL A 284 4.65 21.21 -59.01
C VAL A 284 4.32 21.43 -57.54
N LEU A 285 3.22 22.10 -57.23
CA LEU A 285 2.92 22.52 -55.86
C LEU A 285 2.54 21.34 -54.95
N TYR A 286 1.72 20.41 -55.45
CA TYR A 286 1.26 19.26 -54.68
C TYR A 286 2.40 18.30 -54.29
N PRO A 287 3.30 17.87 -55.22
CA PRO A 287 4.46 17.05 -54.84
C PRO A 287 5.45 17.81 -53.93
N TRP A 288 5.61 19.11 -54.15
CA TRP A 288 6.49 19.93 -53.31
C TRP A 288 5.96 20.07 -51.88
N HIS A 289 4.65 20.29 -51.70
CA HIS A 289 4.02 20.33 -50.37
C HIS A 289 4.15 18.99 -49.65
N HIS A 290 3.91 17.87 -50.33
CA HIS A 290 4.07 16.54 -49.74
C HIS A 290 5.52 16.29 -49.31
N ARG A 291 6.49 16.72 -50.13
CA ARG A 291 7.92 16.62 -49.77
C ARG A 291 8.27 17.46 -48.56
N LEU A 292 7.71 18.67 -48.47
CA LEU A 292 7.90 19.57 -47.34
C LEU A 292 7.29 19.00 -46.05
N ASP A 293 6.09 18.41 -46.14
CA ASP A 293 5.44 17.72 -45.03
C ASP A 293 6.25 16.51 -44.56
N ASP A 294 6.80 15.73 -45.49
CA ASP A 294 7.67 14.58 -45.19
C ASP A 294 8.95 15.03 -44.47
N GLU A 295 9.60 16.09 -44.94
CA GLU A 295 10.79 16.66 -44.29
C GLU A 295 10.49 17.24 -42.92
N PHE A 296 9.36 17.93 -42.76
CA PHE A 296 8.91 18.46 -41.48
C PHE A 296 8.60 17.35 -40.47
N ASN A 297 7.91 16.29 -40.91
CA ASN A 297 7.60 15.13 -40.09
C ASN A 297 8.88 14.38 -39.68
N LYS A 298 9.86 14.27 -40.60
CA LYS A 298 11.17 13.69 -40.29
C LYS A 298 11.93 14.52 -39.24
N LEU A 299 11.94 15.84 -39.37
CA LEU A 299 12.58 16.74 -38.42
C LEU A 299 11.93 16.67 -37.03
N LYS A 300 10.60 16.59 -36.98
CA LYS A 300 9.84 16.42 -35.73
C LYS A 300 10.16 15.07 -35.06
N ALA A 301 10.29 14.00 -35.84
CA ALA A 301 10.66 12.68 -35.33
C ALA A 301 12.10 12.68 -34.77
N GLU A 302 13.04 13.34 -35.44
CA GLU A 302 14.41 13.52 -34.92
C GLU A 302 14.43 14.36 -33.64
N HIS A 303 13.68 15.46 -33.58
CA HIS A 303 13.60 16.29 -32.37
C HIS A 303 13.01 15.52 -31.17
N LEU A 304 11.94 14.75 -31.38
CA LEU A 304 11.36 13.89 -30.34
C LEU A 304 12.35 12.83 -29.85
N ARG A 305 13.11 12.23 -30.77
CA ARG A 305 14.17 11.27 -30.42
C ARG A 305 15.26 11.91 -29.56
N LEU A 306 15.69 13.12 -29.90
CA LEU A 306 16.71 13.85 -29.13
C LEU A 306 16.21 14.24 -27.73
N LEU A 307 14.93 14.61 -27.59
CA LEU A 307 14.32 14.87 -26.29
C LEU A 307 14.27 13.60 -25.43
N GLN A 308 13.87 12.46 -26.00
CA GLN A 308 13.86 11.18 -25.30
C GLN A 308 15.27 10.78 -24.86
N GLU A 309 16.25 10.89 -25.75
CA GLU A 309 17.66 10.61 -25.44
C GLU A 309 18.20 11.55 -24.36
N SER A 310 17.83 12.84 -24.39
CA SER A 310 18.17 13.81 -23.34
C SER A 310 17.57 13.43 -21.98
N GLU A 311 16.29 13.05 -21.94
CA GLU A 311 15.63 12.64 -20.70
C GLU A 311 16.19 11.34 -20.15
N GLU A 312 16.44 10.34 -21.00
CA GLU A 312 17.08 9.08 -20.62
C GLU A 312 18.48 9.31 -20.04
N ASN A 313 19.31 10.12 -20.71
CA ASN A 313 20.64 10.47 -20.21
C ASN A 313 20.59 11.24 -18.89
N ARG A 314 19.58 12.12 -18.70
CA ARG A 314 19.38 12.85 -17.45
C ARG A 314 18.94 11.93 -16.32
N LEU A 315 18.01 11.00 -16.60
CA LEU A 315 17.56 10.01 -15.63
C LEU A 315 18.67 9.01 -15.28
N GLN A 316 19.46 8.55 -16.25
CA GLN A 316 20.62 7.70 -16.01
C GLN A 316 21.67 8.41 -15.17
N SER A 317 21.97 9.68 -15.46
CA SER A 317 22.92 10.48 -14.66
C SER A 317 22.42 10.66 -13.23
N LEU A 318 21.12 10.93 -13.04
CA LEU A 318 20.50 11.01 -11.72
C LEU A 318 20.49 9.65 -10.99
N LEU A 319 20.23 8.55 -11.70
CA LEU A 319 20.26 7.19 -11.14
C LEU A 319 21.67 6.74 -10.77
N ILE A 320 22.70 7.11 -11.53
CA ILE A 320 24.09 6.80 -11.21
C ILE A 320 24.54 7.62 -9.99
N PHE A 321 24.13 8.89 -9.90
CA PHE A 321 24.49 9.77 -8.79
C PHE A 321 23.72 9.44 -7.49
N PHE A 322 22.40 9.30 -7.56
CA PHE A 322 21.55 9.04 -6.40
C PHE A 322 21.32 7.56 -6.11
N GLY A 323 21.52 6.67 -7.07
CA GLY A 323 21.30 5.22 -6.94
C GLY A 323 22.03 4.59 -5.76
N PRO A 324 23.34 4.83 -5.56
CA PRO A 324 24.06 4.30 -4.40
C PRO A 324 23.50 4.80 -3.05
N VAL A 325 23.02 6.04 -3.00
CA VAL A 325 22.44 6.64 -1.78
C VAL A 325 21.04 6.10 -1.51
N ILE A 326 20.19 6.04 -2.54
CA ILE A 326 18.83 5.51 -2.48
C ILE A 326 18.85 4.01 -2.17
N LEU A 327 19.75 3.25 -2.79
CA LEU A 327 19.90 1.81 -2.54
C LEU A 327 20.35 1.54 -1.10
N ARG A 328 21.37 2.25 -0.61
CA ARG A 328 21.83 2.11 0.79
C ARG A 328 20.71 2.46 1.78
N ARG A 329 19.97 3.54 1.55
CA ARG A 329 18.83 3.92 2.40
C ARG A 329 17.65 2.95 2.29
N GLY A 330 17.37 2.43 1.09
CA GLY A 330 16.33 1.44 0.85
C GLY A 330 16.62 0.11 1.56
N VAL A 331 17.87 -0.37 1.48
CA VAL A 331 18.30 -1.58 2.21
C VAL A 331 18.27 -1.36 3.72
N ALA A 332 18.68 -0.19 4.21
CA ALA A 332 18.59 0.14 5.63
C ALA A 332 17.13 0.21 6.11
N ALA A 333 16.25 0.85 5.33
CA ALA A 333 14.82 0.91 5.61
C ALA A 333 14.17 -0.48 5.58
N TYR A 334 14.55 -1.33 4.62
CA TYR A 334 14.09 -2.71 4.53
C TYR A 334 14.53 -3.55 5.73
N ARG A 335 15.82 -3.45 6.13
CA ARG A 335 16.34 -4.15 7.31
C ARG A 335 15.65 -3.67 8.60
N TYR A 336 15.44 -2.37 8.75
CA TYR A 336 14.69 -1.79 9.87
C TYR A 336 13.24 -2.27 9.89
N LEU A 337 12.57 -2.26 8.74
CA LEU A 337 11.21 -2.77 8.61
C LEU A 337 11.16 -4.26 9.01
N ASN A 338 12.07 -5.07 8.49
CA ASN A 338 12.12 -6.50 8.78
C ASN A 338 12.41 -6.80 10.26
N ALA A 339 13.32 -6.04 10.88
CA ALA A 339 13.57 -6.12 12.32
C ALA A 339 12.33 -5.75 13.13
N SER A 340 11.65 -4.65 12.77
CA SER A 340 10.39 -4.22 13.41
C SER A 340 9.24 -5.20 13.22
N ILE A 341 9.28 -6.01 12.16
CA ILE A 341 8.31 -7.07 11.87
C ILE A 341 8.58 -8.33 12.71
N THR A 342 9.86 -8.64 12.93
CA THR A 342 10.28 -9.88 13.60
C THR A 342 10.15 -9.76 15.12
N SER A 343 10.43 -8.60 15.71
CA SER A 343 10.39 -8.38 17.16
C SER A 343 9.03 -7.83 17.66
N ARG A 344 7.92 -8.24 17.06
CA ARG A 344 6.59 -7.67 17.35
C ARG A 344 6.00 -8.22 18.67
N PRO A 345 5.54 -7.35 19.59
CA PRO A 345 4.66 -7.77 20.66
C PRO A 345 3.26 -8.12 20.12
N PRO A 346 2.43 -8.86 20.88
CA PRO A 346 1.05 -9.15 20.48
C PRO A 346 0.24 -7.86 20.28
N PRO A 347 -0.73 -7.86 19.35
CA PRO A 347 -1.57 -6.70 19.09
C PRO A 347 -2.34 -6.31 20.34
N ARG A 348 -2.35 -5.01 20.65
CA ARG A 348 -3.09 -4.43 21.79
C ARG A 348 -4.31 -3.64 21.31
N PRO A 349 -5.38 -3.53 22.11
CA PRO A 349 -6.45 -2.59 21.82
C PRO A 349 -5.91 -1.15 21.79
N VAL A 350 -6.64 -0.25 21.12
CA VAL A 350 -6.24 1.15 20.99
C VAL A 350 -6.19 1.78 22.40
N PRO A 351 -5.09 2.43 22.79
CA PRO A 351 -5.01 3.13 24.06
C PRO A 351 -5.89 4.39 24.01
N TRP A 352 -6.49 4.74 25.15
CA TRP A 352 -7.41 5.88 25.32
C TRP A 352 -6.85 7.22 24.81
N GLY A 353 -5.53 7.44 24.89
CA GLY A 353 -4.88 8.62 24.32
C GLY A 353 -4.96 8.66 22.79
N ALA A 354 -4.68 7.54 22.13
CA ALA A 354 -4.74 7.44 20.66
C ALA A 354 -6.19 7.45 20.16
N GLU A 355 -7.13 6.92 20.93
CA GLU A 355 -8.57 6.97 20.60
C GLU A 355 -9.07 8.42 20.50
N ARG A 356 -8.72 9.29 21.46
CA ARG A 356 -9.05 10.72 21.40
C ARG A 356 -8.47 11.41 20.17
N ALA A 357 -7.22 11.10 19.84
CA ALA A 357 -6.56 11.63 18.64
C ALA A 357 -7.27 11.19 17.34
N LEU A 358 -7.62 9.91 17.25
CA LEU A 358 -8.32 9.35 16.10
C LEU A 358 -9.74 9.91 15.95
N ASN A 359 -10.46 10.08 17.06
CA ASN A 359 -11.79 10.70 17.04
C ASN A 359 -11.73 12.18 16.62
N PHE A 360 -10.74 12.92 17.11
CA PHE A 360 -10.51 14.30 16.68
C PHE A 360 -10.17 14.39 15.19
N LEU A 361 -9.21 13.58 14.71
CA LEU A 361 -8.88 13.53 13.28
C LEU A 361 -10.07 13.09 12.43
N PHE A 362 -10.90 12.16 12.91
CA PHE A 362 -12.11 11.75 12.20
C PHE A 362 -13.07 12.92 11.99
N ILE A 363 -13.34 13.72 13.02
CA ILE A 363 -14.20 14.92 12.93
C ILE A 363 -13.62 15.92 11.92
N VAL A 364 -12.31 16.17 11.99
CA VAL A 364 -11.60 17.06 11.07
C VAL A 364 -11.66 16.56 9.63
N ILE A 365 -11.42 15.26 9.39
CA ILE A 365 -11.49 14.65 8.06
C ILE A 365 -12.90 14.80 7.49
N CYS A 366 -13.94 14.54 8.29
CA CYS A 366 -15.32 14.77 7.88
C CYS A 366 -15.58 16.23 7.51
N LEU A 367 -15.05 17.17 8.29
CA LEU A 367 -15.15 18.61 8.02
C LEU A 367 -14.44 18.98 6.71
N TYR A 368 -13.19 18.55 6.49
CA TYR A 368 -12.47 18.83 5.25
C TYR A 368 -13.10 18.19 4.02
N LEU A 369 -13.61 16.96 4.16
CA LEU A 369 -14.35 16.30 3.08
C LEU A 369 -15.66 17.05 2.77
N PHE A 370 -16.34 17.59 3.79
CA PHE A 370 -17.50 18.45 3.60
C PHE A 370 -17.15 19.79 2.92
N LEU A 371 -16.06 20.46 3.33
CA LEU A 371 -15.57 21.69 2.70
C LEU A 371 -15.08 21.47 1.26
N SER A 372 -14.69 20.25 0.89
CA SER A 372 -14.30 19.90 -0.48
C SER A 372 -15.49 19.84 -1.44
N PHE A 373 -16.72 19.71 -0.95
CA PHE A 373 -17.88 19.59 -1.84
C PHE A 373 -18.39 20.96 -2.31
N PRO A 374 -18.82 21.06 -3.58
CA PRO A 374 -19.29 22.32 -4.18
C PRO A 374 -20.69 22.75 -3.71
N PHE A 375 -21.36 21.96 -2.87
CA PHE A 375 -22.73 22.22 -2.40
C PHE A 375 -22.78 23.06 -1.11
N GLN A 376 -21.62 23.41 -0.56
CA GLN A 376 -21.50 24.15 0.70
C GLN A 376 -21.85 25.64 0.52
N PRO A 377 -22.50 26.33 1.49
CA PRO A 377 -22.80 27.76 1.38
C PRO A 377 -21.57 28.66 1.25
N TYR A 378 -20.41 28.21 1.72
CA TYR A 378 -19.12 28.90 1.61
C TYR A 378 -18.26 28.41 0.44
N ALA A 379 -18.82 27.58 -0.46
CA ALA A 379 -18.11 27.18 -1.66
C ALA A 379 -17.85 28.41 -2.54
N PRO A 380 -16.69 28.51 -3.21
CA PRO A 380 -16.43 29.61 -4.12
C PRO A 380 -17.52 29.66 -5.21
N GLU A 381 -18.02 30.85 -5.51
CA GLU A 381 -18.99 31.03 -6.58
C GLU A 381 -18.41 30.52 -7.91
N ARG A 382 -19.27 29.96 -8.75
CA ARG A 382 -18.85 29.56 -10.09
C ARG A 382 -18.40 30.79 -10.87
N ASN A 383 -17.31 30.65 -11.61
CA ASN A 383 -16.78 31.74 -12.42
C ASN A 383 -17.85 32.37 -13.32
N VAL A 384 -17.91 33.70 -13.34
CA VAL A 384 -18.86 34.48 -14.15
C VAL A 384 -18.79 34.10 -15.63
N LEU A 385 -17.59 33.83 -16.15
CA LEU A 385 -17.40 33.44 -17.55
C LEU A 385 -17.95 32.04 -17.86
N ASN A 386 -17.91 31.12 -16.89
CA ASN A 386 -18.45 29.77 -17.05
C ASN A 386 -19.98 29.78 -16.88
N LEU A 387 -20.49 30.53 -15.91
CA LEU A 387 -21.92 30.74 -15.70
C LEU A 387 -22.61 31.32 -16.93
N THR A 388 -21.99 32.32 -17.57
CA THR A 388 -22.53 32.99 -18.77
C THR A 388 -22.12 32.33 -20.08
N LYS A 389 -21.32 31.25 -20.02
CA LYS A 389 -20.73 30.56 -21.18
C LYS A 389 -20.06 31.52 -22.17
N SER A 390 -19.32 32.50 -21.65
CA SER A 390 -18.67 33.55 -22.45
C SER A 390 -17.18 33.29 -22.67
N HIS A 391 -16.63 33.84 -23.75
CA HIS A 391 -15.18 33.80 -24.01
C HIS A 391 -14.45 34.95 -23.30
N LEU A 392 -13.14 34.77 -23.10
CA LEU A 392 -12.29 35.74 -22.41
C LEU A 392 -12.24 37.12 -23.11
N SER A 393 -12.52 37.17 -24.42
CA SER A 393 -12.55 38.37 -25.27
C SER A 393 -13.91 39.07 -25.38
N THR A 394 -14.97 38.51 -24.78
CA THR A 394 -16.35 39.08 -24.88
C THR A 394 -16.43 40.48 -24.27
N SER A 395 -17.21 41.45 -24.77
CA SER A 395 -17.25 42.78 -24.12
C SER A 395 -17.81 42.73 -22.70
N THR A 396 -17.35 43.64 -21.82
CA THR A 396 -17.73 43.64 -20.39
C THR A 396 -19.23 43.89 -20.20
N ASP A 397 -19.83 44.82 -20.94
CA ASP A 397 -21.28 45.07 -20.84
C ASP A 397 -22.12 43.86 -21.28
N LEU A 398 -21.70 43.16 -22.33
CA LEU A 398 -22.39 41.97 -22.80
C LEU A 398 -22.25 40.81 -21.80
N LEU A 399 -21.09 40.67 -21.17
CA LEU A 399 -20.86 39.68 -20.11
C LEU A 399 -21.80 39.90 -18.91
N PHE A 400 -21.89 41.13 -18.41
CA PHE A 400 -22.72 41.44 -17.25
C PHE A 400 -24.22 41.47 -17.59
N ASN A 401 -24.61 41.83 -18.81
CA ASN A 401 -25.99 41.67 -19.29
C ASN A 401 -26.41 40.19 -19.35
N ARG A 402 -25.49 39.29 -19.73
CA ARG A 402 -25.74 37.84 -19.66
C ARG A 402 -25.78 37.33 -18.22
N LEU A 403 -24.94 37.87 -17.35
CA LEU A 403 -24.92 37.51 -15.93
C LEU A 403 -26.24 37.89 -15.23
N ALA A 404 -26.76 39.10 -15.52
CA ALA A 404 -28.06 39.56 -15.02
C ALA A 404 -29.15 38.52 -15.29
N ARG A 405 -29.22 38.00 -16.52
CA ARG A 405 -30.21 37.00 -16.94
C ARG A 405 -30.05 35.62 -16.26
N VAL A 406 -28.84 35.29 -15.80
CA VAL A 406 -28.56 34.00 -15.16
C VAL A 406 -28.86 34.03 -13.65
N ARG A 407 -28.87 35.23 -13.05
CA ARG A 407 -29.16 35.40 -11.62
C ARG A 407 -30.68 35.39 -11.39
N SER A 408 -31.11 34.86 -10.24
CA SER A 408 -32.53 34.59 -9.95
C SER A 408 -33.43 35.83 -10.02
N ASP A 409 -32.87 37.00 -9.76
CA ASP A 409 -33.62 38.24 -9.58
C ASP A 409 -33.53 39.16 -10.81
N GLU A 410 -32.93 38.67 -11.92
CA GLU A 410 -32.60 39.44 -13.14
C GLU A 410 -31.80 40.74 -12.90
N LEU A 411 -31.26 40.91 -11.68
CA LEU A 411 -30.56 42.09 -11.20
C LEU A 411 -29.09 41.74 -10.87
N LEU A 412 -28.19 42.69 -11.13
CA LEU A 412 -26.80 42.60 -10.67
C LEU A 412 -26.75 42.81 -9.16
N THR A 413 -25.93 42.01 -8.49
CA THR A 413 -25.64 42.22 -7.07
C THR A 413 -24.62 43.35 -6.92
N VAL A 414 -24.62 44.04 -5.78
CA VAL A 414 -23.62 45.09 -5.46
C VAL A 414 -22.17 44.59 -5.63
N ALA A 415 -21.92 43.30 -5.38
CA ALA A 415 -20.63 42.67 -5.64
C ALA A 415 -20.30 42.56 -7.15
N ASP A 416 -21.30 42.29 -7.99
CA ASP A 416 -21.13 42.22 -9.45
C ASP A 416 -20.87 43.60 -10.03
N GLU A 417 -21.52 44.64 -9.50
CA GLU A 417 -21.31 46.03 -9.95
C GLU A 417 -19.86 46.47 -9.67
N ARG A 418 -19.35 46.18 -8.48
CA ARG A 418 -17.92 46.41 -8.16
C ARG A 418 -17.01 45.59 -9.07
N LEU A 419 -17.34 44.32 -9.32
CA LEU A 419 -16.56 43.48 -10.21
C LEU A 419 -16.57 43.99 -11.66
N LYS A 420 -17.67 44.60 -12.10
CA LYS A 420 -17.81 45.17 -13.45
C LYS A 420 -16.80 46.28 -13.71
N GLU A 421 -16.56 47.15 -12.73
CA GLU A 421 -15.60 48.25 -12.82
C GLU A 421 -14.15 47.75 -13.04
N HIS A 422 -13.81 46.58 -12.49
CA HIS A 422 -12.47 46.03 -12.56
C HIS A 422 -12.22 45.06 -13.73
N LEU A 423 -13.26 44.50 -14.37
CA LEU A 423 -13.16 43.52 -15.47
C LEU A 423 -13.13 44.14 -16.88
N THR A 424 -12.51 45.32 -17.03
CA THR A 424 -12.46 46.06 -18.31
C THR A 424 -11.48 45.48 -19.33
N SER A 425 -10.40 44.83 -18.88
CA SER A 425 -9.35 44.30 -19.75
C SER A 425 -9.30 42.77 -19.79
N VAL A 426 -8.78 42.20 -20.89
CA VAL A 426 -8.54 40.76 -21.00
C VAL A 426 -7.52 40.29 -19.94
N SER A 427 -6.52 41.12 -19.62
CA SER A 427 -5.53 40.84 -18.58
C SER A 427 -6.18 40.75 -17.19
N ALA A 428 -7.11 41.66 -16.85
CA ALA A 428 -7.85 41.61 -15.59
C ALA A 428 -8.70 40.32 -15.46
N ARG A 429 -9.27 39.85 -16.56
CA ARG A 429 -10.04 38.58 -16.58
C ARG A 429 -9.16 37.34 -16.40
N LYS A 430 -7.92 37.37 -16.87
CA LYS A 430 -6.93 36.32 -16.60
C LYS A 430 -6.56 36.29 -15.11
N ILE A 431 -6.33 37.46 -14.51
CA ILE A 431 -6.04 37.62 -13.09
C ILE A 431 -7.22 37.13 -12.24
N TYR A 432 -8.46 37.46 -12.64
CA TYR A 432 -9.69 36.96 -12.02
C TYR A 432 -9.78 35.42 -12.02
N LEU A 433 -9.45 34.76 -13.13
CA LEU A 433 -9.45 33.29 -13.20
C LEU A 433 -8.33 32.64 -12.35
N ALA A 434 -7.25 33.38 -12.08
CA ALA A 434 -6.12 32.91 -11.29
C ALA A 434 -6.35 33.09 -9.78
N TYR A 435 -6.80 34.27 -9.35
CA TYR A 435 -6.87 34.67 -7.94
C TYR A 435 -8.29 34.91 -7.41
N GLY A 436 -9.32 34.84 -8.24
CA GLY A 436 -10.73 34.94 -7.85
C GLY A 436 -11.30 36.37 -7.88
N PRO A 437 -12.60 36.52 -7.52
CA PRO A 437 -13.28 37.82 -7.47
C PRO A 437 -12.76 38.74 -6.37
N ASP A 438 -12.59 38.22 -5.15
CA ASP A 438 -12.27 39.02 -3.96
C ASP A 438 -10.92 39.74 -4.09
N THR A 439 -9.94 39.10 -4.73
CA THR A 439 -8.62 39.69 -4.95
C THR A 439 -8.62 40.80 -6.00
N VAL A 440 -9.55 40.74 -6.94
CA VAL A 440 -9.70 41.74 -8.00
C VAL A 440 -10.54 42.92 -7.51
N SER A 441 -11.58 42.69 -6.71
CA SER A 441 -12.47 43.75 -6.21
C SER A 441 -11.96 44.45 -4.95
N ASN A 442 -11.25 43.76 -4.07
CA ASN A 442 -10.86 44.30 -2.75
C ASN A 442 -9.41 44.78 -2.68
N CYS A 443 -8.61 44.61 -3.74
CA CYS A 443 -7.21 45.05 -3.73
C CYS A 443 -7.07 46.51 -4.19
N GLU A 444 -6.84 47.43 -3.24
CA GLU A 444 -6.68 48.86 -3.51
C GLU A 444 -5.31 49.24 -4.10
N PHE A 445 -4.25 48.46 -3.82
CA PHE A 445 -2.88 48.76 -4.26
C PHE A 445 -2.43 47.97 -5.50
N CYS A 446 -3.29 47.12 -6.05
CA CYS A 446 -2.94 46.25 -7.17
C CYS A 446 -3.02 46.99 -8.51
N SER A 447 -2.04 46.75 -9.39
CA SER A 447 -2.03 47.26 -10.76
C SER A 447 -2.12 46.11 -11.77
N THR A 448 -2.89 46.29 -12.85
CA THR A 448 -3.05 45.29 -13.91
C THR A 448 -1.76 44.98 -14.67
N ASN A 449 -0.74 45.83 -14.54
CA ASN A 449 0.57 45.69 -15.16
C ASN A 449 1.54 44.80 -14.35
N SER A 450 1.27 44.57 -13.06
CA SER A 450 2.16 43.81 -12.16
C SER A 450 1.43 42.66 -11.47
N LEU A 451 1.65 41.44 -11.96
CA LEU A 451 1.05 40.22 -11.40
C LEU A 451 1.41 40.00 -9.92
N TYR A 452 2.61 40.42 -9.51
CA TYR A 452 3.12 40.26 -8.14
C TYR A 452 2.25 40.96 -7.09
N SER A 453 1.63 42.09 -7.41
CA SER A 453 0.78 42.83 -6.46
C SER A 453 -0.44 41.99 -6.05
N TYR A 454 -1.09 41.33 -7.02
CA TYR A 454 -2.22 40.44 -6.77
C TYR A 454 -1.79 39.16 -6.04
N LEU A 455 -0.61 38.62 -6.36
CA LEU A 455 -0.06 37.45 -5.69
C LEU A 455 0.16 37.71 -4.19
N ILE A 456 0.75 38.86 -3.84
CA ILE A 456 1.02 39.23 -2.43
C ILE A 456 -0.28 39.38 -1.64
N PHE A 457 -1.34 39.92 -2.25
CA PHE A 457 -2.65 40.03 -1.60
C PHE A 457 -3.33 38.66 -1.40
N TYR A 458 -3.22 37.76 -2.39
CA TYR A 458 -3.86 36.44 -2.37
C TYR A 458 -3.26 35.48 -1.34
N LEU A 459 -1.92 35.48 -1.22
CA LEU A 459 -1.15 34.45 -0.52
C LEU A 459 -1.48 34.31 0.98
N PRO A 460 -1.59 35.38 1.79
CA PRO A 460 -1.86 35.27 3.22
C PRO A 460 -3.19 34.57 3.53
N PHE A 461 -4.26 34.97 2.83
CA PHE A 461 -5.62 34.55 3.16
C PHE A 461 -6.00 33.20 2.54
N HIS A 462 -5.59 32.94 1.30
CA HIS A 462 -6.00 31.73 0.59
C HIS A 462 -4.98 30.60 0.66
N VAL A 463 -3.70 30.91 0.91
CA VAL A 463 -2.61 29.93 0.95
C VAL A 463 -2.10 29.66 2.35
N VAL A 464 -1.57 30.68 3.01
CA VAL A 464 -0.89 30.52 4.30
C VAL A 464 -1.90 30.19 5.40
N LEU A 465 -3.01 30.92 5.49
CA LEU A 465 -3.98 30.72 6.55
C LEU A 465 -4.56 29.29 6.61
N PRO A 466 -5.04 28.67 5.50
CA PRO A 466 -5.49 27.27 5.54
C PRO A 466 -4.40 26.27 5.95
N HIS A 467 -3.15 26.49 5.53
CA HIS A 467 -2.02 25.64 5.93
C HIS A 467 -1.66 25.81 7.40
N LEU A 468 -1.76 27.02 7.96
CA LEU A 468 -1.58 27.26 9.39
C LEU A 468 -2.65 26.55 10.21
N ILE A 469 -3.92 26.58 9.76
CA ILE A 469 -5.02 25.85 10.40
C ILE A 469 -4.77 24.35 10.33
N HIS A 470 -4.39 23.80 9.17
CA HIS A 470 -4.07 22.38 9.01
C HIS A 470 -2.90 21.95 9.90
N MET A 471 -1.84 22.75 9.96
CA MET A 471 -0.72 22.52 10.87
C MET A 471 -1.16 22.54 12.34
N MET A 472 -2.02 23.48 12.73
CA MET A 472 -2.58 23.56 14.10
C MET A 472 -3.36 22.29 14.45
N VAL A 473 -4.16 21.77 13.52
CA VAL A 473 -4.88 20.50 13.67
C VAL A 473 -3.91 19.34 13.91
N LEU A 474 -2.86 19.20 13.09
CA LEU A 474 -1.83 18.17 13.26
C LEU A 474 -1.05 18.31 14.57
N LEU A 475 -0.81 19.54 15.03
CA LEU A 475 -0.14 19.85 16.29
C LEU A 475 -0.99 19.48 17.51
N ILE A 476 -2.31 19.67 17.43
CA ILE A 476 -3.26 19.27 18.47
C ILE A 476 -3.38 17.74 18.52
N SER A 477 -3.54 17.09 17.36
CA SER A 477 -3.70 15.63 17.27
C SER A 477 -2.45 14.83 17.67
N THR A 478 -1.29 15.49 17.77
CA THR A 478 -0.02 14.89 18.19
C THR A 478 0.51 15.49 19.50
N SER A 479 -0.30 16.23 20.25
CA SER A 479 0.12 16.81 21.52
C SER A 479 0.13 15.76 22.64
N GLU A 480 1.23 15.68 23.39
CA GLU A 480 1.42 14.74 24.50
C GLU A 480 0.33 14.79 25.58
N PRO A 481 -0.09 15.96 26.11
CA PRO A 481 -1.10 15.99 27.18
C PRO A 481 -2.49 15.52 26.71
N LEU A 482 -2.84 15.73 25.45
CA LEU A 482 -4.17 15.38 24.92
C LEU A 482 -4.23 13.99 24.30
N THR A 483 -3.11 13.45 23.79
CA THR A 483 -3.13 12.23 22.95
C THR A 483 -2.15 11.15 23.39
N GLY A 484 -1.31 11.44 24.40
CA GLY A 484 -0.33 10.52 24.95
C GLY A 484 1.00 10.48 24.18
N SER A 485 1.99 9.81 24.78
CA SER A 485 3.36 9.72 24.26
C SER A 485 3.46 8.98 22.91
N GLU A 486 2.55 8.05 22.65
CA GLU A 486 2.49 7.25 21.40
C GLU A 486 2.21 8.11 20.17
N CYS A 487 1.40 9.17 20.31
CA CYS A 487 1.09 10.11 19.24
C CYS A 487 2.14 11.23 19.14
N SER A 488 2.67 11.67 20.30
CA SER A 488 3.69 12.73 20.40
C SER A 488 4.95 12.46 19.57
N ARG A 489 5.38 11.20 19.47
CA ARG A 489 6.56 10.83 18.65
C ARG A 489 6.43 11.19 17.16
N TRP A 490 5.20 11.26 16.65
CA TRP A 490 4.92 11.53 15.24
C TRP A 490 4.83 13.03 14.94
N ARG A 491 4.77 13.88 15.98
CA ARG A 491 4.65 15.33 15.88
C ARG A 491 5.65 15.93 14.88
N GLY A 492 6.94 15.66 15.05
CA GLY A 492 7.98 16.22 14.18
C GLY A 492 7.85 15.80 12.71
N LYS A 493 7.41 14.56 12.47
CA LYS A 493 7.20 14.05 11.10
C LYS A 493 5.95 14.65 10.47
N PHE A 494 4.86 14.78 11.24
CA PHE A 494 3.61 15.35 10.74
C PHE A 494 3.74 16.86 10.49
N THR A 495 4.47 17.57 11.34
CA THR A 495 4.79 18.99 11.11
C THR A 495 5.66 19.17 9.87
N LEU A 496 6.60 18.26 9.61
CA LEU A 496 7.40 18.28 8.39
C LEU A 496 6.52 18.05 7.15
N VAL A 497 5.60 17.08 7.20
CA VAL A 497 4.66 16.81 6.11
C VAL A 497 3.78 18.02 5.81
N GLY A 498 3.22 18.68 6.83
CA GLY A 498 2.43 19.89 6.63
C GLY A 498 3.24 21.08 6.09
N LEU A 499 4.51 21.22 6.51
CA LEU A 499 5.42 22.24 5.95
C LEU A 499 5.75 21.97 4.48
N VAL A 500 6.02 20.70 4.12
CA VAL A 500 6.25 20.30 2.73
C VAL A 500 5.01 20.55 1.88
N LEU A 501 3.81 20.24 2.41
CA LEU A 501 2.56 20.51 1.71
C LEU A 501 2.36 22.00 1.43
N CYS A 502 2.65 22.86 2.40
CA CYS A 502 2.64 24.31 2.24
C CYS A 502 3.65 24.79 1.18
N ALA A 503 4.87 24.24 1.18
CA ALA A 503 5.88 24.58 0.19
C ALA A 503 5.46 24.16 -1.24
N VAL A 504 4.83 22.99 -1.39
CA VAL A 504 4.29 22.52 -2.68
C VAL A 504 3.16 23.42 -3.17
N ASP A 505 2.21 23.79 -2.30
CA ASP A 505 1.11 24.67 -2.69
C ASP A 505 1.59 26.09 -3.02
N LEU A 506 2.54 26.64 -2.25
CA LEU A 506 3.22 27.89 -2.61
C LEU A 506 3.89 27.77 -3.97
N PHE A 507 4.64 26.70 -4.22
CA PHE A 507 5.27 26.47 -5.51
C PHE A 507 4.25 26.43 -6.66
N CYS A 508 3.12 25.74 -6.49
CA CYS A 508 2.05 25.71 -7.48
C CYS A 508 1.46 27.10 -7.75
N VAL A 509 1.31 27.94 -6.73
CA VAL A 509 0.80 29.32 -6.89
C VAL A 509 1.84 30.23 -7.56
N PHE A 510 3.13 30.09 -7.22
CA PHE A 510 4.22 30.89 -7.80
C PHE A 510 4.56 30.49 -9.24
N THR A 511 4.43 29.21 -9.58
CA THR A 511 4.70 28.70 -10.94
C THR A 511 3.51 28.83 -11.88
N GLN A 512 2.36 29.30 -11.36
CA GLN A 512 1.19 29.54 -12.16
C GLN A 512 1.41 30.74 -13.09
N ASP A 513 1.50 30.45 -14.38
CA ASP A 513 1.48 31.47 -15.43
C ASP A 513 0.05 32.03 -15.59
N ALA A 514 -0.39 32.93 -14.71
CA ALA A 514 -1.70 33.56 -14.81
C ALA A 514 -1.90 34.30 -16.15
N LEU A 515 -0.80 34.79 -16.76
CA LEU A 515 -0.82 35.52 -18.03
C LEU A 515 -0.73 34.60 -19.28
N ASN A 516 -0.05 33.44 -19.18
CA ASN A 516 0.17 32.50 -20.29
C ASN A 516 -0.70 31.22 -20.23
N GLY A 517 -1.33 30.89 -19.10
CA GLY A 517 -2.18 29.71 -18.98
C GLY A 517 -3.41 29.76 -19.91
N ALA A 518 -3.91 30.97 -20.18
CA ALA A 518 -4.94 31.18 -21.19
C ALA A 518 -4.42 30.98 -22.63
N SER A 519 -3.14 31.27 -22.90
CA SER A 519 -2.57 31.11 -24.24
C SER A 519 -2.24 29.65 -24.59
N ALA A 520 -2.19 28.72 -23.63
CA ALA A 520 -2.17 27.28 -23.92
C ALA A 520 -3.53 26.75 -24.40
N LEU A 521 -4.63 27.24 -23.82
CA LEU A 521 -6.00 26.91 -24.24
C LEU A 521 -6.37 27.61 -25.57
N GLU A 522 -5.87 28.83 -25.77
CA GLU A 522 -6.02 29.63 -26.99
C GLU A 522 -5.15 29.11 -28.15
N LYS A 523 -3.89 28.68 -27.88
CA LYS A 523 -3.03 27.98 -28.85
C LYS A 523 -3.57 26.60 -29.25
N ALA A 524 -4.40 25.98 -28.43
CA ALA A 524 -5.06 24.71 -28.76
C ALA A 524 -6.26 24.87 -29.73
N GLY A 525 -6.58 26.09 -30.19
CA GLY A 525 -7.56 26.34 -31.24
C GLY A 525 -9.01 25.96 -30.90
N LYS A 526 -9.29 25.60 -29.64
CA LYS A 526 -10.63 25.24 -29.18
C LYS A 526 -11.31 26.46 -28.58
N SER A 527 -12.18 27.09 -29.36
CA SER A 527 -13.14 28.11 -28.90
C SER A 527 -14.24 27.50 -28.01
N GLY A 528 -13.83 26.84 -26.93
CA GLY A 528 -14.73 26.30 -25.91
C GLY A 528 -14.97 27.30 -24.76
N PRO A 529 -15.98 27.06 -23.90
CA PRO A 529 -16.13 27.81 -22.65
C PRO A 529 -14.85 27.69 -21.80
N VAL A 530 -14.39 28.81 -21.24
CA VAL A 530 -13.26 28.83 -20.31
C VAL A 530 -13.56 27.89 -19.14
N GLY A 531 -12.64 26.98 -18.85
CA GLY A 531 -12.78 25.99 -17.77
C GLY A 531 -12.90 26.63 -16.38
N TYR A 532 -12.98 25.77 -15.34
CA TYR A 532 -13.26 26.18 -13.97
C TYR A 532 -12.21 27.12 -13.32
N GLY A 533 -11.12 27.51 -13.98
CA GLY A 533 -10.14 28.47 -13.45
C GLY A 533 -9.31 27.91 -12.30
N PHE A 534 -8.12 28.47 -12.08
CA PHE A 534 -7.20 27.97 -11.05
C PHE A 534 -7.76 28.21 -9.64
N TYR A 535 -8.30 29.42 -9.38
CA TYR A 535 -8.86 29.80 -8.08
C TYR A 535 -9.93 28.82 -7.57
N TYR A 536 -10.90 28.47 -8.40
CA TYR A 536 -11.99 27.57 -8.03
C TYR A 536 -11.47 26.16 -7.74
N ILE A 537 -10.62 25.63 -8.63
CA ILE A 537 -10.06 24.29 -8.49
C ILE A 537 -9.17 24.21 -7.26
N SER A 538 -8.28 25.18 -7.05
CA SER A 538 -7.36 25.19 -5.91
C SER A 538 -8.11 25.34 -4.58
N THR A 539 -9.16 26.16 -4.53
CA THR A 539 -9.97 26.35 -3.31
C THR A 539 -10.72 25.09 -2.90
N LEU A 540 -11.25 24.30 -3.85
CA LEU A 540 -11.91 23.03 -3.56
C LEU A 540 -10.92 21.88 -3.33
N ALA A 541 -9.79 21.86 -4.04
CA ALA A 541 -8.79 20.80 -3.94
C ALA A 541 -7.98 20.86 -2.63
N ARG A 542 -7.74 22.05 -2.06
CA ARG A 542 -7.00 22.20 -0.78
C ARG A 542 -7.60 21.42 0.38
N PRO A 543 -8.88 21.61 0.78
CA PRO A 543 -9.46 20.85 1.88
C PRO A 543 -9.50 19.35 1.57
N PHE A 544 -9.68 18.95 0.31
CA PHE A 544 -9.56 17.55 -0.09
C PHE A 544 -8.18 16.98 0.21
N VAL A 545 -7.12 17.67 -0.20
CA VAL A 545 -5.73 17.24 0.02
C VAL A 545 -5.41 17.20 1.51
N PHE A 546 -5.86 18.17 2.30
CA PHE A 546 -5.73 18.11 3.78
C PHE A 546 -6.42 16.88 4.36
N GLY A 547 -7.64 16.59 3.94
CA GLY A 547 -8.37 15.40 4.39
C GLY A 547 -7.68 14.07 4.03
N VAL A 548 -7.07 13.99 2.84
CA VAL A 548 -6.28 12.80 2.43
C VAL A 548 -5.03 12.64 3.27
N VAL A 549 -4.29 13.72 3.54
CA VAL A 549 -3.11 13.69 4.41
C VAL A 549 -3.49 13.29 5.83
N ASP A 550 -4.58 13.85 6.37
CA ASP A 550 -5.07 13.51 7.70
C ASP A 550 -5.54 12.06 7.81
N MET A 551 -6.13 11.49 6.75
CA MET A 551 -6.48 10.07 6.67
C MET A 551 -5.22 9.19 6.76
N ILE A 552 -4.14 9.56 6.06
CA ILE A 552 -2.86 8.84 6.12
C ILE A 552 -2.26 8.95 7.53
N CYS A 553 -2.24 10.15 8.12
CA CYS A 553 -1.77 10.38 9.48
C CYS A 553 -2.57 9.58 10.52
N ALA A 554 -3.90 9.54 10.42
CA ALA A 554 -4.76 8.73 11.27
C ALA A 554 -4.46 7.23 11.12
N GLY A 555 -4.24 6.76 9.89
CA GLY A 555 -3.81 5.38 9.62
C GLY A 555 -2.48 5.04 10.28
N VAL A 556 -1.50 5.94 10.23
CA VAL A 556 -0.20 5.76 10.89
C VAL A 556 -0.36 5.70 12.42
N ILE A 557 -1.16 6.59 13.02
CA ILE A 557 -1.45 6.57 14.46
C ILE A 557 -2.14 5.27 14.87
N TYR A 558 -3.14 4.83 14.12
CA TYR A 558 -3.85 3.57 14.40
C TYR A 558 -2.93 2.35 14.33
N LEU A 559 -2.10 2.27 13.28
CA LEU A 559 -1.17 1.16 13.10
C LEU A 559 -0.05 1.14 14.14
N SER A 560 0.47 2.32 14.49
CA SER A 560 1.51 2.51 15.51
C SER A 560 0.96 2.20 16.91
N SER A 561 -0.24 2.65 17.24
CA SER A 561 -0.83 2.48 18.57
C SER A 561 -1.28 1.05 18.85
N THR A 562 -1.70 0.30 17.83
CA THR A 562 -2.10 -1.12 17.94
C THR A 562 -0.94 -2.12 17.90
N ASN A 563 0.32 -1.64 17.86
CA ASN A 563 1.54 -2.44 17.70
C ASN A 563 1.56 -3.33 16.44
N ARG A 564 0.77 -2.96 15.42
CA ARG A 564 0.64 -3.76 14.19
C ARG A 564 1.75 -3.45 13.19
N PHE A 565 2.07 -2.16 13.04
CA PHE A 565 3.18 -1.65 12.23
C PHE A 565 3.85 -0.47 12.94
N PHE A 566 5.13 -0.22 12.65
CA PHE A 566 5.92 0.87 13.26
C PHE A 566 6.12 0.74 14.78
N PHE A 567 6.46 -0.46 15.25
CA PHE A 567 6.86 -0.68 16.63
C PHE A 567 8.15 0.10 16.93
N ALA A 568 8.08 1.06 17.84
CA ALA A 568 9.25 1.69 18.40
C ALA A 568 9.82 0.75 19.46
N GLN A 569 11.03 0.26 19.25
CA GLN A 569 11.78 -0.34 20.34
C GLN A 569 11.94 0.72 21.44
N PRO A 570 11.84 0.35 22.73
CA PRO A 570 12.12 1.28 23.83
C PRO A 570 13.48 1.92 23.59
N SER A 571 13.57 3.23 23.83
CA SER A 571 14.81 3.97 23.61
C SER A 571 15.97 3.34 24.39
N SER A 572 17.22 3.49 23.94
CA SER A 572 18.39 2.92 24.64
C SER A 572 18.44 3.33 26.11
N VAL A 573 17.96 4.53 26.43
CA VAL A 573 17.85 5.08 27.77
C VAL A 573 16.78 4.36 28.59
N GLU A 574 15.63 4.06 27.99
CA GLU A 574 14.51 3.39 28.64
C GLU A 574 14.76 1.88 28.80
N GLN A 575 15.52 1.27 27.89
CA GLN A 575 16.08 -0.08 28.06
C GLN A 575 17.09 -0.12 29.21
N LEU A 576 17.93 0.92 29.34
CA LEU A 576 18.87 1.05 30.46
C LEU A 576 18.11 1.14 31.79
N ASP A 577 17.06 1.95 31.85
CA ASP A 577 16.27 2.16 33.06
C ASP A 577 15.43 0.93 33.46
N GLN A 578 14.86 0.23 32.47
CA GLN A 578 14.21 -1.06 32.70
C GLN A 578 15.22 -2.14 33.16
N GLY A 579 16.43 -2.15 32.59
CA GLY A 579 17.50 -3.05 33.00
C GLY A 579 18.01 -2.75 34.41
N MET A 580 18.23 -1.47 34.73
CA MET A 580 18.67 -1.02 36.07
C MET A 580 17.61 -1.30 37.12
N SER A 581 16.32 -1.02 36.84
CA SER A 581 15.23 -1.30 37.78
C SER A 581 15.01 -2.81 38.00
N ALA A 582 15.20 -3.65 36.97
CA ALA A 582 15.19 -5.10 37.12
C ALA A 582 16.38 -5.60 37.95
N ALA A 583 17.59 -5.12 37.67
CA ALA A 583 18.79 -5.45 38.43
C ALA A 583 18.68 -5.01 39.89
N GLN A 584 18.13 -3.81 40.15
CA GLN A 584 17.89 -3.30 41.49
C GLN A 584 16.88 -4.16 42.27
N LYS A 585 15.80 -4.62 41.63
CA LYS A 585 14.84 -5.56 42.24
C LYS A 585 15.49 -6.89 42.59
N MET A 586 16.31 -7.45 41.68
CA MET A 586 17.05 -8.69 41.94
C MET A 586 18.04 -8.52 43.10
N LEU A 587 18.76 -7.40 43.13
CA LEU A 587 19.70 -7.09 44.20
C LEU A 587 18.98 -6.93 45.55
N GLN A 588 17.82 -6.27 45.59
CA GLN A 588 17.04 -6.15 46.82
C GLN A 588 16.53 -7.50 47.31
N ALA A 589 16.08 -8.38 46.40
CA ALA A 589 15.66 -9.73 46.75
C ALA A 589 16.82 -10.58 47.29
N ALA A 590 18.00 -10.49 46.67
CA ALA A 590 19.21 -11.15 47.14
C ALA A 590 19.62 -10.63 48.53
N LYS A 591 19.63 -9.30 48.73
CA LYS A 591 19.92 -8.68 50.03
C LYS A 591 18.96 -9.16 51.12
N ALA A 592 17.67 -9.26 50.83
CA ALA A 592 16.68 -9.77 51.78
C ALA A 592 16.96 -11.22 52.19
N LYS A 593 17.30 -12.08 51.22
CA LYS A 593 17.68 -13.49 51.49
C LYS A 593 18.97 -13.60 52.31
N PHE A 594 20.01 -12.84 51.96
CA PHE A 594 21.25 -12.80 52.74
C PHE A 594 21.02 -12.29 54.16
N HIS A 595 20.19 -11.27 54.32
CA HIS A 595 19.84 -10.77 55.64
C HIS A 595 19.09 -11.84 56.45
N ALA A 596 18.15 -12.56 55.85
CA ALA A 596 17.43 -13.64 56.53
C ALA A 596 18.40 -14.77 56.96
N ALA A 597 19.31 -15.19 56.08
CA ALA A 597 20.33 -16.19 56.39
C ALA A 597 21.28 -15.74 57.51
N ASN A 598 21.69 -14.47 57.51
CA ASN A 598 22.54 -13.92 58.56
C ASN A 598 21.82 -13.85 59.92
N VAL A 599 20.54 -13.48 59.92
CA VAL A 599 19.71 -13.52 61.14
C VAL A 599 19.58 -14.95 61.65
N TYR A 600 19.28 -15.91 60.77
CA TYR A 600 19.19 -17.32 61.13
C TYR A 600 20.50 -17.83 61.74
N ARG A 601 21.65 -17.56 61.10
CA ARG A 601 22.96 -17.95 61.63
C ARG A 601 23.25 -17.31 62.98
N ASN A 602 22.96 -16.02 63.14
CA ASN A 602 23.11 -15.33 64.43
C ASN A 602 22.20 -15.91 65.51
N THR A 603 20.98 -16.35 65.18
CA THR A 603 20.09 -17.01 66.14
C THR A 603 20.60 -18.39 66.54
N VAL A 604 21.09 -19.20 65.59
CA VAL A 604 21.65 -20.53 65.86
C VAL A 604 22.89 -20.43 66.74
N VAL A 605 23.79 -19.48 66.46
CA VAL A 605 25.04 -19.29 67.25
C VAL A 605 24.75 -18.81 68.67
N ARG A 606 23.66 -18.05 68.88
CA ARG A 606 23.27 -17.53 70.21
C ARG A 606 22.59 -18.57 71.09
N ASP A 607 21.87 -19.53 70.51
CA ASP A 607 21.25 -20.63 71.27
C ASP A 607 22.22 -21.81 71.41
N LYS A 608 22.60 -22.12 72.66
CA LYS A 608 23.55 -23.19 72.96
C LYS A 608 23.08 -24.57 72.48
N SER A 609 21.77 -24.84 72.51
CA SER A 609 21.21 -26.13 72.10
C SER A 609 21.19 -26.33 70.59
N LEU A 610 20.89 -25.26 69.84
CA LEU A 610 20.91 -25.27 68.38
C LEU A 610 22.33 -25.29 67.85
N LYS A 611 23.23 -24.49 68.44
CA LYS A 611 24.65 -24.50 68.11
C LYS A 611 25.28 -25.89 68.25
N GLN A 612 24.99 -26.59 69.35
CA GLN A 612 25.55 -27.93 69.56
C GLN A 612 25.06 -28.94 68.51
N ARG A 613 23.81 -28.83 68.04
CA ARG A 613 23.28 -29.68 66.95
C ARG A 613 23.91 -29.32 65.61
N ASP A 614 24.09 -28.03 65.34
CA ASP A 614 24.76 -27.54 64.13
C ASP A 614 26.22 -28.00 64.09
N ASP A 615 26.97 -27.83 65.19
CA ASP A 615 28.36 -28.28 65.32
C ASP A 615 28.48 -29.81 65.12
N LEU A 616 27.57 -30.60 65.71
CA LEU A 616 27.53 -32.06 65.51
C LEU A 616 27.21 -32.44 64.05
N TYR A 617 26.30 -31.71 63.41
CA TYR A 617 25.98 -31.93 62.00
C TYR A 617 27.21 -31.65 61.12
N TRP A 618 27.87 -30.50 61.30
CA TRP A 618 29.05 -30.16 60.50
C TRP A 618 30.24 -31.07 60.79
N GLN A 619 30.45 -31.51 62.04
CA GLN A 619 31.46 -32.52 62.38
C GLN A 619 31.19 -33.86 61.69
N THR A 620 29.93 -34.31 61.67
CA THR A 620 29.60 -35.58 60.99
C THR A 620 29.77 -35.46 59.48
N MET A 621 29.39 -34.34 58.87
CA MET A 621 29.60 -34.08 57.44
C MET A 621 31.09 -33.99 57.07
N ALA A 622 31.91 -33.30 57.86
CA ALA A 622 33.36 -33.22 57.63
C ALA A 622 34.03 -34.61 57.72
N VAL A 623 33.59 -35.46 58.65
CA VAL A 623 34.09 -36.84 58.76
C VAL A 623 33.63 -37.71 57.58
N LEU A 624 32.41 -37.51 57.08
CA LEU A 624 31.92 -38.19 55.88
C LEU A 624 32.68 -37.75 54.63
N GLU A 625 33.02 -36.46 54.53
CA GLU A 625 33.84 -35.89 53.46
C GLU A 625 35.30 -36.39 53.53
N ASP A 626 35.91 -36.46 54.71
CA ASP A 626 37.30 -36.95 54.84
C ASP A 626 37.39 -38.48 54.63
N ARG A 627 36.36 -39.26 55.01
CA ARG A 627 36.27 -40.69 54.67
C ARG A 627 36.17 -40.94 53.17
N THR A 628 35.41 -40.11 52.47
CA THR A 628 35.27 -40.22 51.01
C THR A 628 36.56 -39.78 50.30
N ARG A 629 37.31 -38.83 50.88
CA ARG A 629 38.63 -38.40 50.38
C ARG A 629 39.75 -39.42 50.60
N THR A 630 39.75 -40.17 51.71
CA THR A 630 40.80 -41.13 52.07
C THR A 630 40.55 -42.57 51.59
N GLY A 631 39.33 -42.90 51.16
CA GLY A 631 38.97 -44.21 50.59
C GLY A 631 39.60 -44.54 49.23
N GLY A 632 40.38 -43.62 48.63
CA GLY A 632 41.06 -43.82 47.34
C GLY A 632 42.43 -44.49 47.42
N THR A 633 42.97 -44.78 48.60
CA THR A 633 44.30 -45.42 48.74
C THR A 633 44.33 -46.52 49.79
N ASN A 634 44.37 -47.77 49.30
CA ASN A 634 44.85 -48.98 49.96
C ASN A 634 44.14 -49.47 51.24
N ALA A 635 43.17 -50.37 51.05
CA ALA A 635 42.91 -51.46 52.01
C ALA A 635 42.51 -52.74 51.24
N GLY A 636 43.48 -53.62 51.01
CA GLY A 636 43.22 -54.98 50.57
C GLY A 636 42.74 -55.82 51.75
N ILE A 637 41.49 -56.28 51.71
CA ILE A 637 40.99 -57.37 52.57
C ILE A 637 40.13 -58.29 51.71
N ASN A 638 40.56 -59.55 51.61
CA ASN A 638 39.82 -60.67 51.06
C ASN A 638 38.50 -60.88 51.83
N SER A 639 37.37 -60.82 51.13
CA SER A 639 36.26 -61.75 51.39
C SER A 639 35.39 -61.84 50.14
N GLY A 640 35.10 -63.07 49.71
CA GLY A 640 34.36 -63.33 48.49
C GLY A 640 32.85 -63.15 48.63
N SER A 641 32.22 -63.00 47.47
CA SER A 641 30.81 -63.33 47.20
C SER A 641 29.74 -62.46 47.90
N SER A 642 29.29 -61.42 47.21
CA SER A 642 27.94 -61.40 46.61
C SER A 642 27.74 -60.14 45.77
N THR A 643 27.03 -60.33 44.68
CA THR A 643 26.50 -59.32 43.77
C THR A 643 25.79 -58.19 44.49
N ASP A 644 26.28 -56.96 44.33
CA ASP A 644 25.42 -55.81 44.00
C ASP A 644 26.27 -54.71 43.34
N THR A 645 25.86 -54.39 42.12
CA THR A 645 26.33 -53.27 41.33
C THR A 645 25.84 -51.97 41.96
N ASP A 646 26.73 -51.24 42.64
CA ASP A 646 26.60 -49.78 42.75
C ASP A 646 27.99 -49.15 42.94
N SER A 647 28.84 -49.34 41.94
CA SER A 647 30.03 -48.51 41.75
C SER A 647 29.60 -47.21 41.08
N THR A 648 30.08 -46.09 41.63
CA THR A 648 30.15 -44.72 41.08
C THR A 648 29.10 -43.73 41.59
N VAL A 649 29.42 -43.01 42.68
CA VAL A 649 29.16 -41.56 42.71
C VAL A 649 30.23 -40.87 43.57
N MET A 650 31.15 -40.18 42.90
CA MET A 650 31.91 -39.07 43.47
C MET A 650 30.94 -37.88 43.53
N ASN A 651 30.59 -37.35 44.71
CA ASN A 651 29.76 -36.16 44.80
C ASN A 651 30.62 -34.95 45.14
N ASN A 652 31.09 -34.23 44.11
CA ASN A 652 31.27 -32.79 44.28
C ASN A 652 29.88 -32.22 44.57
N ILE A 653 29.71 -31.46 45.66
CA ILE A 653 28.44 -30.77 45.99
C ILE A 653 27.90 -29.96 44.80
N TRP A 654 28.78 -29.46 43.94
CA TRP A 654 28.45 -28.72 42.72
C TRP A 654 27.89 -29.59 41.58
N GLU A 655 28.07 -30.91 41.65
CA GLU A 655 27.57 -31.91 40.70
C GLU A 655 26.27 -32.57 41.19
N GLU A 656 25.86 -32.32 42.43
CA GLU A 656 24.60 -32.85 42.95
C GLU A 656 23.42 -32.36 42.10
N PRO A 657 22.53 -33.27 41.69
CA PRO A 657 21.44 -32.93 40.78
C PRO A 657 20.51 -31.87 41.37
N GLU A 658 20.39 -31.82 42.70
CA GLU A 658 19.58 -30.82 43.41
C GLU A 658 20.23 -29.44 43.40
N VAL A 659 21.56 -29.36 43.57
CA VAL A 659 22.33 -28.11 43.52
C VAL A 659 22.39 -27.59 42.10
N VAL A 660 22.62 -28.46 41.12
CA VAL A 660 22.57 -28.13 39.68
C VAL A 660 21.16 -27.69 39.29
N GLN A 661 20.11 -28.33 39.81
CA GLN A 661 18.72 -27.93 39.57
C GLN A 661 18.37 -26.59 40.24
N ALA A 662 18.86 -26.34 41.45
CA ALA A 662 18.67 -25.07 42.14
C ALA A 662 19.42 -23.92 41.44
N MET A 663 20.67 -24.16 41.03
CA MET A 663 21.51 -23.23 40.30
C MET A 663 20.99 -22.95 38.89
N SER A 664 20.50 -23.98 38.17
CA SER A 664 19.88 -23.78 36.86
C SER A 664 18.56 -23.00 36.96
N ARG A 665 17.76 -23.19 38.01
CA ARG A 665 16.54 -22.39 38.25
C ARG A 665 16.85 -20.91 38.53
N THR A 666 17.96 -20.61 39.21
CA THR A 666 18.37 -19.23 39.49
C THR A 666 19.07 -18.57 38.29
N LEU A 667 19.78 -19.35 37.48
CA LEU A 667 20.56 -18.87 36.33
C LEU A 667 19.83 -18.97 34.97
N ALA A 668 18.61 -19.51 34.91
CA ALA A 668 17.81 -19.71 33.68
C ALA A 668 17.53 -18.43 32.84
N GLY A 669 17.99 -17.26 33.26
CA GLY A 669 17.94 -16.01 32.48
C GLY A 669 19.30 -15.42 32.09
N HIS A 670 20.43 -15.98 32.55
CA HIS A 670 21.79 -15.49 32.29
C HIS A 670 22.60 -16.61 31.64
N GLY A 671 22.68 -16.61 30.31
CA GLY A 671 23.45 -17.60 29.57
C GLY A 671 24.96 -17.41 29.77
N GLY A 672 25.65 -18.49 30.15
CA GLY A 672 27.11 -18.58 30.03
C GLY A 672 27.91 -18.62 31.34
N VAL A 673 27.29 -18.83 32.50
CA VAL A 673 28.04 -18.98 33.75
C VAL A 673 28.53 -20.43 33.89
N ASP A 674 29.84 -20.64 33.82
CA ASP A 674 30.49 -21.95 34.03
C ASP A 674 30.47 -22.32 35.53
N LEU A 675 29.70 -23.35 35.86
CA LEU A 675 29.50 -23.82 37.24
C LEU A 675 30.79 -24.35 37.87
N ALA A 676 31.66 -24.97 37.06
CA ALA A 676 32.94 -25.48 37.52
C ALA A 676 33.89 -24.33 37.90
N GLN A 677 33.92 -23.27 37.09
CA GLN A 677 34.70 -22.07 37.38
C GLN A 677 34.19 -21.36 38.64
N LEU A 678 32.87 -21.32 38.85
CA LEU A 678 32.27 -20.71 40.03
C LEU A 678 32.62 -21.49 41.31
N GLY A 679 32.60 -22.83 41.24
CA GLY A 679 33.04 -23.69 42.33
C GLY A 679 34.51 -23.46 42.71
N MET A 680 35.41 -23.38 41.72
CA MET A 680 36.83 -23.10 41.96
C MET A 680 37.06 -21.71 42.57
N ASN A 681 36.37 -20.68 42.07
CA ASN A 681 36.46 -19.32 42.61
C ASN A 681 35.92 -19.24 44.04
N ALA A 682 34.83 -19.95 44.34
CA ALA A 682 34.27 -20.03 45.68
C ALA A 682 35.23 -20.73 46.66
N GLN A 683 35.83 -21.86 46.24
CA GLN A 683 36.84 -22.55 47.04
C GLN A 683 38.08 -21.69 47.28
N GLN A 684 38.54 -20.97 46.26
CA GLN A 684 39.66 -20.03 46.40
C GLN A 684 39.32 -18.89 47.36
N PHE A 685 38.14 -18.28 47.23
CA PHE A 685 37.69 -17.24 48.16
C PHE A 685 37.62 -17.74 49.61
N VAL A 686 37.08 -18.96 49.83
CA VAL A 686 37.05 -19.57 51.16
C VAL A 686 38.45 -19.77 51.69
N ARG A 687 39.35 -20.36 50.88
CA ARG A 687 40.74 -20.60 51.25
C ARG A 687 41.46 -19.31 51.63
N ASP A 688 41.35 -18.27 50.80
CA ASP A 688 41.96 -16.95 51.04
C ASP A 688 41.37 -16.27 52.29
N ALA A 689 40.06 -16.45 52.55
CA ALA A 689 39.41 -15.93 53.75
C ALA A 689 39.77 -16.71 55.03
N THR A 690 40.11 -18.00 54.90
CA THR A 690 40.51 -18.86 56.02
C THR A 690 42.03 -18.89 56.26
N GLU A 691 42.84 -18.38 55.32
CA GLU A 691 44.31 -18.42 55.38
C GLU A 691 44.87 -17.63 56.58
N GLY A 692 44.08 -16.74 57.19
CA GLY A 692 44.44 -16.01 58.42
C GLY A 692 43.80 -16.54 59.71
N LEU A 693 43.14 -17.70 59.68
CA LEU A 693 42.41 -18.30 60.81
C LEU A 693 43.09 -19.55 61.40
N GLU A 694 44.28 -19.93 60.92
CA GLU A 694 45.14 -20.96 61.52
C GLU A 694 46.06 -20.42 62.62
#